data_AF-A0A5C8S293-F1
#
_entry.id   AF-A0A5C8S293-F1
#
_cell.length_a   1.000
_cell.length_b   1.000
_cell.length_c   1.000
_cell.angle_alpha   90.00
_cell.angle_beta   90.00
_cell.angle_gamma   90.00
#
_symmetry.space_group_name_H-M   'P 1'
#
loop_
_entity.id
_entity.type
_entity.pdbx_description
1 polymer ?
#
loop_
_entity_poly.entity_id
_entity_poly.type
_entity_poly.pdbx_seq_one_letter_code
_entity_poly.pdbx_strand_id
1 'polypeptide(L)'
;MLRGGAEPATRLAGNSLHCKGLKMALTADQLNTIYNNVLFRNVDFSGIQFFANRSDISDAQVRQQIELSNEAQTLVSPIVRLYQEVLGRLPDAAGLKFFVNEFRSGFTIEQISNQFIQSSEFTSKTTATAGVVDATDLTNTNQLVTDAFQSILGRAPSTGEFAYFQGRPAAQILSQIAVSPEAQQLNAANVVTFLDSAALGTPNTGSLNSQTGTNTGTTFTLTTGVDSGAAFTGGAGNDTFNGVVGANATLTSLDSLNGGAGTDTLNITHTAGNGGLVIPNGVTVANIENVVLSNTLGQINVDASSFTGLQNITAQQLNTAGGVTLSTNANATSVNVTGGGTVQITDNGTGTTAGTKDVLATVSLTGGAGTANVASDALTTLNLTNESAGVTVNAAAGTRAIAVNVNGSTGGSITDATATSVTINSTNTTANATQGSTFTLNTDAATTVSFTGDKLATVTLADAGANNATVTSINASADTGGVTIASLLNNNTSFTGGQGADTVTVAATTKAIALGGGNDTAVVTGALGTGGTLDGGTGTNTISAAASVAATLSADTTFGAQISNFQQLAITNVGGQGTINLANLGNINYVKVDGVNAGGTLEQDSVALTNLVAGQSVTVDGRTVTASGGALSAAEVEQAFSSGIADNPAAPANATVNGSFTNFRDNDVTNNGTLVLTSNTAGNVPAPITSSNGATAPARPAITNVPGVVAPAAPTAATTQGNDGTVGPAQTEFSDVTFSNLVAGQSVTVAGLTATATGAVTAAQIENAFVNGIANNAPLTFSGALTGFTAGQNGNPTDGVVRFTSTTANFDVDNITTASNGTTEANTITFAALNAGQSVTVGDQTFTATAPTTANNVATYFANNVPAGYTVTDNNGVDTFTSTTPNSDVTPNLAVTTAGTAAPVAPTATETTAAVAGPGFNIINFTSGGTLELDGAVNGASSVSVNGADVSTTDVFNIKLNGVANIVDTAAITIANVETVNVSTSYTGTTAPAAASTLLINDTAATTITVSGNHGVNFTGSTLTNVTTLNASGETGTGAAGGVTFATSVTNKSVSLTGGAGDNVLSAASITDVTKVATITGAGGNDTITGGLGADTLSGGGGKNVFVYNNVQQSTIAHTDTITDFQANTFGNGTNGAAGTGATIGSTSLNGDVLDFRGLLAAGVTKVTTFVANNAADAQTFIQNTFQSGPADTAGVALDKSTGNLYVDVNHDGNIDSVIHLTGVTTITNAAIAVA
;
A
#
# COMPACT_ATOMS: atom_id res chain seq x y z
N MET A 1 -36.85 -31.38 55.35
CA MET A 1 -36.95 -31.44 56.83
C MET A 1 -37.39 -30.07 57.35
N LEU A 2 -38.08 -30.01 58.51
CA LEU A 2 -38.15 -28.89 59.48
C LEU A 2 -38.33 -27.44 58.92
N ARG A 3 -39.51 -26.83 59.08
CA ARG A 3 -39.91 -25.89 60.18
C ARG A 3 -39.21 -24.51 60.13
N GLY A 4 -39.90 -23.38 60.30
CA GLY A 4 -41.36 -23.16 60.43
C GLY A 4 -41.74 -21.89 61.21
N GLY A 5 -43.01 -21.50 61.09
CA GLY A 5 -43.65 -20.39 61.81
C GLY A 5 -44.15 -19.29 60.86
N ALA A 6 -45.25 -18.58 61.12
CA ALA A 6 -46.39 -18.75 62.01
C ALA A 6 -47.30 -17.54 61.70
N GLU A 7 -48.60 -17.75 61.60
CA GLU A 7 -49.61 -16.72 61.26
C GLU A 7 -49.80 -15.68 62.40
N PRO A 8 -50.48 -14.51 62.21
CA PRO A 8 -51.92 -14.50 61.88
C PRO A 8 -52.42 -13.42 60.92
N ALA A 9 -53.55 -13.72 60.26
CA ALA A 9 -54.42 -12.68 59.68
C ALA A 9 -55.38 -12.08 60.74
N THR A 10 -55.43 -10.76 60.88
CA THR A 10 -56.47 -10.06 61.66
C THR A 10 -57.09 -8.90 60.89
N ARG A 11 -58.39 -9.01 60.59
CA ARG A 11 -59.22 -7.89 60.12
C ARG A 11 -59.35 -6.84 61.23
N LEU A 12 -58.98 -5.59 60.94
CA LEU A 12 -59.64 -4.42 61.51
C LEU A 12 -59.97 -3.42 60.40
N ALA A 13 -61.20 -2.91 60.41
CA ALA A 13 -61.64 -1.88 59.50
C ALA A 13 -61.57 -0.51 60.17
N GLY A 14 -61.10 0.49 59.42
CA GLY A 14 -61.27 1.90 59.75
C GLY A 14 -60.42 2.43 60.91
N ASN A 15 -59.40 3.21 60.58
CA ASN A 15 -59.33 4.56 61.16
C ASN A 15 -58.62 5.53 60.21
N SER A 16 -59.14 6.75 60.14
CA SER A 16 -58.63 7.81 59.26
C SER A 16 -57.40 8.47 59.89
N LEU A 17 -56.22 8.36 59.26
CA LEU A 17 -55.15 9.33 59.47
C LEU A 17 -55.47 10.61 58.70
N HIS A 18 -56.35 11.43 59.29
CA HIS A 18 -56.40 12.85 58.98
C HIS A 18 -55.09 13.51 59.43
N CYS A 19 -54.11 13.59 58.53
CA CYS A 19 -52.95 14.47 58.67
C CYS A 19 -53.40 15.95 58.54
N LYS A 20 -54.09 16.46 59.57
CA LYS A 20 -54.58 17.85 59.65
C LYS A 20 -53.41 18.83 59.55
N GLY A 21 -53.15 19.35 58.35
CA GLY A 21 -52.21 20.45 58.12
C GLY A 21 -51.57 20.44 56.73
N LEU A 22 -51.31 19.26 56.15
CA LEU A 22 -50.66 19.15 54.84
C LEU A 22 -51.70 19.19 53.72
N LYS A 23 -51.68 20.28 52.94
CA LYS A 23 -52.49 20.43 51.73
C LYS A 23 -51.78 19.77 50.55
N MET A 24 -51.81 18.44 50.50
CA MET A 24 -51.38 17.67 49.33
C MET A 24 -52.18 18.13 48.10
N ALA A 25 -51.56 18.12 46.91
CA ALA A 25 -52.28 18.31 45.65
C ALA A 25 -53.29 17.15 45.45
N LEU A 26 -52.76 15.92 45.37
CA LEU A 26 -53.54 14.69 45.27
C LEU A 26 -53.53 13.91 46.58
N THR A 27 -54.62 13.19 46.90
CA THR A 27 -54.64 12.24 48.01
C THR A 27 -53.83 10.97 47.71
N ALA A 28 -53.44 10.24 48.74
CA ALA A 28 -52.68 8.99 48.58
C ALA A 28 -53.42 7.93 47.72
N ASP A 29 -54.76 7.86 47.79
CA ASP A 29 -55.55 6.94 46.98
C ASP A 29 -55.58 7.36 45.49
N GLN A 30 -55.67 8.67 45.21
CA GLN A 30 -55.56 9.19 43.83
C GLN A 30 -54.15 8.95 43.28
N LEU A 31 -53.11 9.24 44.08
CA LEU A 31 -51.70 9.00 43.72
C LEU A 31 -51.46 7.51 43.41
N ASN A 32 -51.97 6.60 44.24
CA ASN A 32 -51.87 5.16 44.00
C ASN A 32 -52.67 4.71 42.75
N THR A 33 -53.77 5.39 42.43
CA THR A 33 -54.54 5.14 41.20
C THR A 33 -53.72 5.51 39.96
N ILE A 34 -53.08 6.70 39.96
CA ILE A 34 -52.20 7.14 38.87
C ILE A 34 -51.00 6.19 38.71
N TYR A 35 -50.33 5.80 39.80
CA TYR A 35 -49.25 4.82 39.76
C TYR A 35 -49.69 3.46 39.20
N ASN A 36 -50.92 3.01 39.49
CA ASN A 36 -51.46 1.75 38.93
C ASN A 36 -51.85 1.86 37.45
N ASN A 37 -52.26 3.05 37.00
CA ASN A 37 -52.70 3.28 35.62
C ASN A 37 -51.54 3.60 34.66
N VAL A 38 -50.49 4.28 35.14
CA VAL A 38 -49.33 4.71 34.35
C VAL A 38 -48.16 3.73 34.51
N LEU A 39 -47.78 3.41 35.75
CA LEU A 39 -46.62 2.57 36.06
C LEU A 39 -46.98 1.11 36.39
N PHE A 40 -48.27 0.76 36.43
CA PHE A 40 -48.75 -0.60 36.69
C PHE A 40 -48.27 -1.21 38.02
N ARG A 41 -47.94 -0.37 39.01
CA ARG A 41 -47.56 -0.74 40.38
C ARG A 41 -48.27 0.14 41.40
N ASN A 42 -48.23 -0.24 42.68
CA ASN A 42 -48.59 0.68 43.75
C ASN A 42 -47.51 1.76 43.94
N VAL A 43 -47.92 2.94 44.42
CA VAL A 43 -46.99 3.94 44.94
C VAL A 43 -46.39 3.45 46.26
N ASP A 44 -45.09 3.62 46.41
CA ASP A 44 -44.36 3.29 47.62
C ASP A 44 -44.41 4.43 48.65
N PHE A 45 -43.99 4.15 49.89
CA PHE A 45 -44.04 5.12 50.99
C PHE A 45 -43.18 6.36 50.75
N SER A 46 -42.08 6.24 50.00
CA SER A 46 -41.20 7.35 49.64
C SER A 46 -41.86 8.26 48.60
N GLY A 47 -42.49 7.67 47.57
CA GLY A 47 -43.31 8.40 46.59
C GLY A 47 -44.47 9.17 47.24
N ILE A 48 -45.17 8.56 48.21
CA ILE A 48 -46.22 9.25 48.98
C ILE A 48 -45.62 10.46 49.73
N GLN A 49 -44.47 10.32 50.40
CA GLN A 49 -43.85 11.46 51.10
C GLN A 49 -43.30 12.54 50.16
N PHE A 50 -42.77 12.17 48.99
CA PHE A 50 -42.27 13.13 48.01
C PHE A 50 -43.37 14.11 47.57
N PHE A 51 -44.53 13.60 47.17
CA PHE A 51 -45.66 14.44 46.74
C PHE A 51 -46.42 15.06 47.92
N ALA A 52 -46.44 14.45 49.11
CA ALA A 52 -47.15 15.01 50.27
C ALA A 52 -46.55 16.31 50.82
N ASN A 53 -45.26 16.55 50.58
CA ASN A 53 -44.54 17.74 51.06
C ASN A 53 -44.54 18.91 50.05
N ARG A 54 -45.14 18.74 48.87
CA ARG A 54 -45.09 19.71 47.78
C ARG A 54 -46.41 20.46 47.61
N SER A 55 -46.37 21.77 47.85
CA SER A 55 -47.48 22.72 47.60
C SER A 55 -47.17 23.72 46.48
N ASP A 56 -46.04 23.51 45.80
CA ASP A 56 -45.51 24.27 44.66
C ASP A 56 -46.05 23.82 43.31
N ILE A 57 -46.67 22.63 43.25
CA ILE A 57 -47.20 22.01 42.03
C ILE A 57 -48.67 21.61 42.15
N SER A 58 -49.34 21.56 41.00
CA SER A 58 -50.73 21.14 40.83
C SER A 58 -50.90 19.64 40.57
N ASP A 59 -52.12 19.15 40.73
CA ASP A 59 -52.56 17.78 40.42
C ASP A 59 -52.16 17.30 39.01
N ALA A 60 -52.11 18.21 38.03
CA ALA A 60 -51.67 17.91 36.66
C ALA A 60 -50.15 17.70 36.60
N GLN A 61 -49.38 18.59 37.22
CA GLN A 61 -47.92 18.46 37.30
C GLN A 61 -47.48 17.23 38.11
N VAL A 62 -48.25 16.81 39.12
CA VAL A 62 -47.99 15.52 39.82
C VAL A 62 -48.18 14.34 38.88
N ARG A 63 -49.22 14.33 38.03
CA ARG A 63 -49.42 13.27 37.02
C ARG A 63 -48.29 13.25 35.98
N GLN A 64 -47.97 14.42 35.43
CA GLN A 64 -46.89 14.58 34.45
C GLN A 64 -45.52 14.16 35.02
N GLN A 65 -45.21 14.40 36.29
CA GLN A 65 -43.99 13.89 36.93
C GLN A 65 -43.95 12.36 37.09
N ILE A 66 -45.08 11.66 36.99
CA ILE A 66 -45.16 10.19 36.98
C ILE A 66 -45.09 9.67 35.54
N GLU A 67 -45.75 10.34 34.60
CA GLU A 67 -45.75 10.03 33.15
C GLU A 67 -44.40 10.27 32.47
N LEU A 68 -43.66 11.31 32.89
CA LEU A 68 -42.30 11.62 32.45
C LEU A 68 -41.22 10.97 33.33
N SER A 69 -41.60 10.18 34.34
CA SER A 69 -40.64 9.53 35.23
C SER A 69 -39.73 8.56 34.45
N ASN A 70 -38.49 8.38 34.90
CA ASN A 70 -37.57 7.42 34.29
C ASN A 70 -38.17 6.00 34.22
N GLU A 71 -39.03 5.60 35.17
CA GLU A 71 -39.73 4.31 35.13
C GLU A 71 -40.77 4.23 34.01
N ALA A 72 -41.52 5.31 33.74
CA ALA A 72 -42.42 5.39 32.61
C ALA A 72 -41.66 5.35 31.28
N GLN A 73 -40.61 6.19 31.14
CA GLN A 73 -39.85 6.29 29.90
C GLN A 73 -39.06 5.02 29.55
N THR A 74 -38.58 4.27 30.55
CA THR A 74 -37.82 3.03 30.32
C THR A 74 -38.70 1.78 30.18
N LEU A 75 -39.82 1.67 30.93
CA LEU A 75 -40.63 0.44 30.95
C LEU A 75 -41.97 0.54 30.21
N VAL A 76 -42.55 1.74 30.06
CA VAL A 76 -43.93 1.93 29.57
C VAL A 76 -43.94 2.54 28.17
N SER A 77 -43.27 3.67 27.96
CA SER A 77 -43.20 4.37 26.68
C SER A 77 -42.72 3.50 25.50
N PRO A 78 -41.72 2.59 25.65
CA PRO A 78 -41.30 1.69 24.57
C PRO A 78 -42.41 0.72 24.15
N ILE A 79 -43.19 0.21 25.10
CA ILE A 79 -44.30 -0.70 24.84
C ILE A 79 -45.43 0.04 24.10
N VAL A 80 -45.74 1.28 24.49
CA VAL A 80 -46.75 2.10 23.79
C VAL A 80 -46.36 2.37 22.32
N ARG A 81 -45.06 2.66 22.06
CA ARG A 81 -44.55 2.81 20.68
C ARG A 81 -44.58 1.50 19.90
N LEU A 82 -44.21 0.37 20.51
CA LEU A 82 -44.27 -0.95 19.86
C LEU A 82 -45.71 -1.36 19.47
N TYR A 83 -46.71 -1.01 20.29
CA TYR A 83 -48.13 -1.17 19.95
C TYR A 83 -48.53 -0.33 18.72
N GLN A 84 -48.06 0.91 18.61
CA GLN A 84 -48.27 1.73 17.41
C GLN A 84 -47.58 1.10 16.20
N GLU A 85 -46.28 0.80 16.30
CA GLU A 85 -45.46 0.38 15.16
C GLU A 85 -45.96 -0.95 14.56
N VAL A 86 -46.19 -1.96 15.42
CA VAL A 86 -46.51 -3.34 15.01
C VAL A 86 -48.02 -3.56 14.85
N LEU A 87 -48.86 -2.98 15.72
CA LEU A 87 -50.32 -3.21 15.71
C LEU A 87 -51.12 -2.03 15.13
N GLY A 88 -50.50 -0.86 14.90
CA GLY A 88 -51.16 0.31 14.31
C GLY A 88 -52.12 1.04 15.26
N ARG A 89 -52.03 0.77 16.57
CA ARG A 89 -52.97 1.27 17.59
C ARG A 89 -52.29 1.51 18.93
N LEU A 90 -52.94 2.27 19.79
CA LEU A 90 -52.65 2.31 21.21
C LEU A 90 -53.02 0.99 21.93
N PRO A 91 -52.32 0.66 23.02
CA PRO A 91 -52.65 -0.51 23.84
C PRO A 91 -53.91 -0.29 24.69
N ASP A 92 -54.55 -1.41 25.04
CA ASP A 92 -55.50 -1.45 26.14
C ASP A 92 -54.78 -1.64 27.49
N ALA A 93 -55.48 -1.35 28.59
CA ALA A 93 -54.90 -1.38 29.94
C ALA A 93 -54.52 -2.78 30.44
N ALA A 94 -55.01 -3.87 29.84
CA ALA A 94 -54.61 -5.23 30.20
C ALA A 94 -53.35 -5.65 29.43
N GLY A 95 -53.32 -5.39 28.12
CA GLY A 95 -52.18 -5.65 27.25
C GLY A 95 -50.94 -4.84 27.65
N LEU A 96 -51.07 -3.54 27.94
CA LEU A 96 -49.96 -2.72 28.42
C LEU A 96 -49.44 -3.24 29.77
N LYS A 97 -50.34 -3.54 30.71
CA LYS A 97 -49.98 -4.09 32.02
C LYS A 97 -49.25 -5.42 31.94
N PHE A 98 -49.56 -6.27 30.96
CA PHE A 98 -48.86 -7.54 30.75
C PHE A 98 -47.39 -7.28 30.37
N PHE A 99 -47.15 -6.63 29.22
CA PHE A 99 -45.80 -6.45 28.69
C PHE A 99 -44.90 -5.53 29.55
N VAL A 100 -45.45 -4.51 30.22
CA VAL A 100 -44.69 -3.69 31.18
C VAL A 100 -44.16 -4.55 32.34
N ASN A 101 -44.91 -5.55 32.80
CA ASN A 101 -44.46 -6.43 33.88
C ASN A 101 -43.49 -7.53 33.40
N GLU A 102 -43.55 -7.97 32.14
CA GLU A 102 -42.48 -8.79 31.55
C GLU A 102 -41.18 -8.00 31.39
N PHE A 103 -41.25 -6.77 30.87
CA PHE A 103 -40.08 -5.88 30.73
C PHE A 103 -39.44 -5.60 32.10
N ARG A 104 -40.26 -5.25 33.11
CA ARG A 104 -39.84 -5.12 34.51
C ARG A 104 -39.23 -6.40 35.10
N SER A 105 -39.59 -7.57 34.58
CA SER A 105 -39.03 -8.87 35.00
C SER A 105 -37.74 -9.25 34.27
N GLY A 106 -37.20 -8.39 33.39
CA GLY A 106 -35.93 -8.58 32.70
C GLY A 106 -36.02 -9.11 31.28
N PHE A 107 -37.21 -9.18 30.67
CA PHE A 107 -37.32 -9.44 29.24
C PHE A 107 -36.79 -8.24 28.43
N THR A 108 -36.12 -8.50 27.30
CA THR A 108 -35.67 -7.42 26.41
C THR A 108 -36.81 -6.93 25.52
N ILE A 109 -36.72 -5.68 25.06
CA ILE A 109 -37.69 -5.12 24.10
C ILE A 109 -37.73 -5.91 22.78
N GLU A 110 -36.62 -6.55 22.37
CA GLU A 110 -36.56 -7.47 21.24
C GLU A 110 -37.35 -8.76 21.50
N GLN A 111 -37.22 -9.37 22.69
CA GLN A 111 -38.01 -10.54 23.08
C GLN A 111 -39.51 -10.23 23.12
N ILE A 112 -39.88 -9.03 23.56
CA ILE A 112 -41.27 -8.56 23.55
C ILE A 112 -41.75 -8.31 22.11
N SER A 113 -40.94 -7.68 21.26
CA SER A 113 -41.25 -7.50 19.82
C SER A 113 -41.45 -8.85 19.11
N ASN A 114 -40.68 -9.86 19.49
CA ASN A 114 -40.85 -11.24 19.00
C ASN A 114 -42.20 -11.85 19.43
N GLN A 115 -42.70 -11.56 20.64
CA GLN A 115 -44.06 -11.96 21.04
C GLN A 115 -45.15 -11.22 20.23
N PHE A 116 -44.97 -9.92 19.94
CA PHE A 116 -45.94 -9.15 19.17
C PHE A 116 -46.11 -9.71 17.76
N ILE A 117 -45.02 -9.99 17.04
CA ILE A 117 -45.07 -10.55 15.67
C ILE A 117 -45.54 -12.02 15.62
N GLN A 118 -45.51 -12.73 16.75
CA GLN A 118 -46.10 -14.06 16.91
C GLN A 118 -47.56 -14.03 17.39
N SER A 119 -48.11 -12.85 17.72
CA SER A 119 -49.45 -12.73 18.27
C SER A 119 -50.53 -13.01 17.22
N SER A 120 -51.66 -13.59 17.67
CA SER A 120 -52.83 -13.82 16.80
C SER A 120 -53.40 -12.54 16.19
N GLU A 121 -53.16 -11.37 16.82
CA GLU A 121 -53.56 -10.07 16.30
C GLU A 121 -52.69 -9.65 15.11
N PHE A 122 -51.36 -9.73 15.26
CA PHE A 122 -50.43 -9.42 14.19
C PHE A 122 -50.54 -10.40 13.02
N THR A 123 -50.58 -11.71 13.28
CA THR A 123 -50.71 -12.73 12.22
C THR A 123 -52.06 -12.69 11.48
N SER A 124 -53.03 -11.91 11.98
CA SER A 124 -54.30 -11.62 11.27
C SER A 124 -54.22 -10.40 10.35
N LYS A 125 -53.16 -9.57 10.43
CA LYS A 125 -52.87 -8.50 9.47
C LYS A 125 -52.16 -9.11 8.24
N THR A 126 -52.91 -9.43 7.19
CA THR A 126 -52.36 -9.97 5.92
C THR A 126 -52.78 -9.16 4.70
N THR A 127 -52.94 -7.84 4.87
CA THR A 127 -53.48 -6.93 3.85
C THR A 127 -52.48 -5.80 3.66
N ALA A 128 -51.46 -6.06 2.83
CA ALA A 128 -50.35 -5.15 2.56
C ALA A 128 -50.85 -3.71 2.29
N THR A 129 -50.57 -2.82 3.24
CA THR A 129 -51.05 -1.44 3.25
C THR A 129 -49.82 -0.55 3.46
N ALA A 130 -49.35 0.09 2.38
CA ALA A 130 -48.12 0.88 2.42
C ALA A 130 -48.13 1.89 3.57
N GLY A 131 -47.06 1.86 4.37
CA GLY A 131 -46.91 2.62 5.61
C GLY A 131 -47.43 1.95 6.89
N VAL A 132 -47.83 0.67 6.86
CA VAL A 132 -48.35 -0.06 8.01
C VAL A 132 -47.78 -1.48 8.06
N VAL A 133 -47.01 -1.79 9.12
CA VAL A 133 -46.41 -3.12 9.32
C VAL A 133 -47.47 -4.22 9.40
N ASP A 134 -47.27 -5.31 8.67
CA ASP A 134 -48.16 -6.47 8.58
C ASP A 134 -47.41 -7.82 8.50
N ALA A 135 -48.13 -8.95 8.58
CA ALA A 135 -47.51 -10.27 8.67
C ALA A 135 -46.81 -10.74 7.38
N THR A 136 -47.03 -10.09 6.24
CA THR A 136 -46.34 -10.35 4.98
C THR A 136 -44.94 -9.74 4.95
N ASP A 137 -44.73 -8.63 5.66
CA ASP A 137 -43.43 -7.94 5.78
C ASP A 137 -42.36 -8.81 6.47
N LEU A 138 -42.76 -9.76 7.32
CA LEU A 138 -41.85 -10.76 7.91
C LEU A 138 -41.10 -11.61 6.86
N THR A 139 -41.59 -11.64 5.62
CA THR A 139 -40.93 -12.33 4.49
C THR A 139 -40.15 -11.39 3.57
N ASN A 140 -40.20 -10.07 3.81
CA ASN A 140 -39.54 -9.06 3.00
C ASN A 140 -39.00 -7.92 3.89
N THR A 141 -37.78 -8.11 4.42
CA THR A 141 -37.08 -7.16 5.30
C THR A 141 -37.04 -5.73 4.74
N ASN A 142 -36.95 -5.58 3.41
CA ASN A 142 -36.89 -4.25 2.76
C ASN A 142 -38.25 -3.51 2.83
N GLN A 143 -39.36 -4.24 2.76
CA GLN A 143 -40.69 -3.66 2.99
C GLN A 143 -40.89 -3.37 4.47
N LEU A 144 -40.52 -4.32 5.35
CA LEU A 144 -40.60 -4.17 6.81
C LEU A 144 -39.91 -2.89 7.31
N VAL A 145 -38.68 -2.61 6.85
CA VAL A 145 -37.94 -1.40 7.23
C VAL A 145 -38.66 -0.14 6.73
N THR A 146 -39.20 -0.17 5.51
CA THR A 146 -39.91 0.97 4.93
C THR A 146 -41.20 1.29 5.69
N ASP A 147 -42.00 0.27 5.97
CA ASP A 147 -43.31 0.43 6.62
C ASP A 147 -43.21 0.60 8.14
N ALA A 148 -42.17 0.08 8.80
CA ALA A 148 -41.87 0.39 10.20
C ALA A 148 -41.54 1.88 10.39
N PHE A 149 -40.59 2.41 9.61
CA PHE A 149 -40.26 3.85 9.59
C PHE A 149 -41.52 4.70 9.34
N GLN A 150 -42.33 4.33 8.34
CA GLN A 150 -43.53 5.09 7.99
C GLN A 150 -44.67 4.97 9.03
N SER A 151 -44.73 3.85 9.78
CA SER A 151 -45.73 3.58 10.84
C SER A 151 -45.47 4.34 12.15
N ILE A 152 -44.20 4.57 12.52
CA ILE A 152 -43.83 5.19 13.82
C ILE A 152 -43.17 6.57 13.68
N LEU A 153 -42.36 6.80 12.63
CA LEU A 153 -41.68 8.08 12.34
C LEU A 153 -42.43 8.96 11.32
N GLY A 154 -43.42 8.40 10.61
CA GLY A 154 -44.21 9.14 9.62
C GLY A 154 -43.46 9.48 8.32
N ARG A 155 -42.25 8.94 8.11
CA ARG A 155 -41.41 9.16 6.92
C ARG A 155 -40.86 7.85 6.35
N ALA A 156 -40.30 7.91 5.15
CA ALA A 156 -39.45 6.86 4.62
C ALA A 156 -38.04 6.86 5.29
N PRO A 157 -37.34 5.72 5.32
CA PRO A 157 -35.92 5.66 5.70
C PRO A 157 -35.04 6.32 4.64
N SER A 158 -33.93 6.92 5.07
CA SER A 158 -32.84 7.35 4.19
C SER A 158 -32.01 6.16 3.72
N THR A 159 -31.18 6.37 2.68
CA THR A 159 -30.31 5.33 2.11
C THR A 159 -29.40 4.65 3.14
N GLY A 160 -28.87 5.41 4.11
CA GLY A 160 -28.01 4.87 5.17
C GLY A 160 -28.78 4.04 6.20
N GLU A 161 -29.97 4.50 6.60
CA GLU A 161 -30.84 3.77 7.55
C GLU A 161 -31.37 2.47 6.93
N PHE A 162 -31.78 2.52 5.66
CA PHE A 162 -32.22 1.35 4.90
C PHE A 162 -31.09 0.31 4.73
N ALA A 163 -29.83 0.76 4.59
CA ALA A 163 -28.67 -0.13 4.61
C ALA A 163 -28.41 -0.71 6.01
N TYR A 164 -28.50 0.08 7.07
CA TYR A 164 -28.24 -0.34 8.46
C TYR A 164 -29.16 -1.49 8.92
N PHE A 165 -30.44 -1.45 8.55
CA PHE A 165 -31.43 -2.47 8.93
C PHE A 165 -31.53 -3.66 7.98
N GLN A 166 -30.88 -3.62 6.81
CA GLN A 166 -30.97 -4.70 5.83
C GLN A 166 -30.39 -6.02 6.39
N GLY A 167 -31.10 -7.12 6.15
CA GLY A 167 -30.70 -8.46 6.62
C GLY A 167 -30.88 -8.73 8.13
N ARG A 168 -31.33 -7.76 8.94
CA ARG A 168 -31.57 -7.97 10.38
C ARG A 168 -32.86 -8.78 10.66
N PRO A 169 -32.96 -9.47 11.80
CA PRO A 169 -34.20 -10.11 12.24
C PRO A 169 -35.33 -9.09 12.46
N ALA A 170 -36.56 -9.46 12.09
CA ALA A 170 -37.73 -8.56 12.19
C ALA A 170 -37.95 -7.99 13.60
N ALA A 171 -37.82 -8.80 14.65
CA ALA A 171 -37.94 -8.35 16.03
C ALA A 171 -36.83 -7.35 16.43
N GLN A 172 -35.63 -7.46 15.87
CA GLN A 172 -34.53 -6.54 16.11
C GLN A 172 -34.77 -5.20 15.41
N ILE A 173 -35.27 -5.22 14.16
CA ILE A 173 -35.65 -4.01 13.41
C ILE A 173 -36.73 -3.23 14.19
N LEU A 174 -37.85 -3.89 14.47
CA LEU A 174 -39.00 -3.26 15.13
C LEU A 174 -38.68 -2.77 16.54
N SER A 175 -37.87 -3.51 17.31
CA SER A 175 -37.46 -3.04 18.64
C SER A 175 -36.48 -1.86 18.60
N GLN A 176 -35.59 -1.80 17.61
CA GLN A 176 -34.61 -0.70 17.47
C GLN A 176 -35.24 0.59 16.96
N ILE A 177 -36.20 0.52 16.02
CA ILE A 177 -36.93 1.71 15.55
C ILE A 177 -37.84 2.24 16.66
N ALA A 178 -38.60 1.40 17.35
CA ALA A 178 -39.47 1.77 18.48
C ALA A 178 -38.75 2.44 19.67
N VAL A 179 -37.43 2.26 19.81
CA VAL A 179 -36.60 2.92 20.84
C VAL A 179 -35.56 3.90 20.28
N SER A 180 -35.60 4.18 18.98
CA SER A 180 -34.74 5.18 18.36
C SER A 180 -34.93 6.56 19.01
N PRO A 181 -33.88 7.42 19.12
CA PRO A 181 -34.03 8.77 19.68
C PRO A 181 -35.10 9.59 18.95
N GLU A 182 -35.26 9.39 17.64
CA GLU A 182 -36.29 10.05 16.82
C GLU A 182 -37.70 9.58 17.17
N ALA A 183 -37.97 8.27 17.30
CA ALA A 183 -39.28 7.77 17.74
C ALA A 183 -39.60 8.22 19.17
N GLN A 184 -38.58 8.27 20.04
CA GLN A 184 -38.72 8.82 21.38
C GLN A 184 -39.13 10.30 21.33
N GLN A 185 -38.41 11.15 20.58
CA GLN A 185 -38.68 12.58 20.49
C GLN A 185 -40.01 12.90 19.78
N LEU A 186 -40.29 12.25 18.65
CA LEU A 186 -41.48 12.49 17.82
C LEU A 186 -42.76 12.03 18.53
N ASN A 187 -42.74 10.87 19.18
CA ASN A 187 -43.94 10.32 19.81
C ASN A 187 -44.13 10.75 21.27
N ALA A 188 -43.13 11.36 21.95
CA ALA A 188 -43.20 11.73 23.37
C ALA A 188 -44.51 12.44 23.75
N ALA A 189 -44.83 13.53 23.04
CA ALA A 189 -46.06 14.30 23.20
C ALA A 189 -47.34 13.43 23.17
N ASN A 190 -47.39 12.47 22.25
CA ASN A 190 -48.55 11.60 22.04
C ASN A 190 -48.60 10.45 23.05
N VAL A 191 -47.44 9.91 23.45
CA VAL A 191 -47.33 8.88 24.50
C VAL A 191 -47.76 9.48 25.84
N VAL A 192 -47.27 10.68 26.20
CA VAL A 192 -47.66 11.37 27.43
C VAL A 192 -49.13 11.80 27.38
N THR A 193 -49.66 12.23 26.23
CA THR A 193 -51.11 12.46 26.05
C THR A 193 -51.94 11.19 26.29
N PHE A 194 -51.48 10.03 25.80
CA PHE A 194 -52.11 8.75 26.12
C PHE A 194 -51.97 8.41 27.63
N LEU A 195 -50.81 8.62 28.24
CA LEU A 195 -50.60 8.27 29.65
C LEU A 195 -51.37 9.19 30.62
N ASP A 196 -51.58 10.47 30.33
CA ASP A 196 -52.49 11.34 31.14
C ASP A 196 -53.94 10.86 31.05
N SER A 197 -54.42 10.53 29.85
CA SER A 197 -55.76 9.95 29.67
C SER A 197 -55.91 8.61 30.43
N ALA A 198 -54.84 7.79 30.46
CA ALA A 198 -54.79 6.56 31.26
C ALA A 198 -54.76 6.86 32.77
N ALA A 199 -53.97 7.84 33.21
CA ALA A 199 -53.86 8.28 34.61
C ALA A 199 -55.22 8.72 35.17
N LEU A 200 -56.01 9.43 34.36
CA LEU A 200 -57.39 9.84 34.65
C LEU A 200 -58.41 8.69 34.60
N GLY A 201 -58.00 7.48 34.19
CA GLY A 201 -58.83 6.27 34.15
C GLY A 201 -59.63 6.09 32.85
N THR A 202 -59.38 6.91 31.83
CA THR A 202 -60.06 6.87 30.52
C THR A 202 -59.03 6.91 29.38
N PRO A 203 -58.20 5.86 29.21
CA PRO A 203 -57.14 5.84 28.20
C PRO A 203 -57.69 6.05 26.79
N ASN A 204 -57.04 6.95 26.04
CA ASN A 204 -57.34 7.20 24.64
C ASN A 204 -57.15 5.94 23.78
N THR A 205 -57.85 5.91 22.64
CA THR A 205 -57.83 4.79 21.69
C THR A 205 -57.57 5.30 20.26
N GLY A 206 -57.30 4.39 19.33
CA GLY A 206 -56.90 4.74 17.96
C GLY A 206 -55.38 4.76 17.79
N SER A 207 -54.89 5.53 16.81
CA SER A 207 -53.46 5.65 16.51
C SER A 207 -52.74 6.59 17.49
N LEU A 208 -51.50 6.21 17.87
CA LEU A 208 -50.59 7.09 18.62
C LEU A 208 -50.25 8.34 17.80
N ASN A 209 -50.24 8.25 16.46
CA ASN A 209 -49.89 9.36 15.56
C ASN A 209 -51.08 10.32 15.31
N SER A 210 -52.16 10.22 16.11
CA SER A 210 -53.38 11.04 15.96
C SER A 210 -53.98 11.45 17.31
N GLN A 211 -53.16 11.50 18.35
CA GLN A 211 -53.59 11.98 19.67
C GLN A 211 -53.80 13.49 19.69
N THR A 212 -54.79 13.93 20.48
CA THR A 212 -55.02 15.36 20.75
C THR A 212 -55.23 15.56 22.25
N GLY A 213 -54.50 16.51 22.84
CA GLY A 213 -54.42 16.70 24.29
C GLY A 213 -53.43 17.80 24.67
N THR A 214 -53.23 18.03 25.97
CA THR A 214 -52.46 19.18 26.50
C THR A 214 -50.94 19.06 26.40
N ASN A 215 -50.42 17.93 25.94
CA ASN A 215 -48.98 17.65 25.92
C ASN A 215 -48.40 17.69 24.49
N THR A 216 -49.10 18.31 23.53
CA THR A 216 -48.54 18.63 22.21
C THR A 216 -47.54 19.78 22.34
N GLY A 217 -46.28 19.54 21.95
CA GLY A 217 -45.24 20.57 21.92
C GLY A 217 -45.62 21.78 21.06
N THR A 218 -45.14 22.94 21.47
CA THR A 218 -45.46 24.25 20.93
C THR A 218 -44.20 24.94 20.39
N THR A 219 -44.37 25.75 19.34
CA THR A 219 -43.26 26.46 18.71
C THR A 219 -43.34 27.95 19.03
N PHE A 220 -42.42 28.42 19.87
CA PHE A 220 -42.19 29.81 20.17
C PHE A 220 -41.24 30.42 19.14
N THR A 221 -41.69 31.43 18.40
CA THR A 221 -40.82 32.25 17.56
C THR A 221 -40.45 33.51 18.33
N LEU A 222 -39.16 33.72 18.56
CA LEU A 222 -38.70 34.89 19.31
C LEU A 222 -38.88 36.18 18.49
N THR A 223 -39.00 37.31 19.18
CA THR A 223 -39.28 38.65 18.65
C THR A 223 -38.11 39.59 18.87
N THR A 224 -38.07 40.75 18.20
CA THR A 224 -37.06 41.79 18.48
C THR A 224 -37.38 42.59 19.76
N GLY A 225 -38.09 41.98 20.71
CA GLY A 225 -38.64 42.60 21.92
C GLY A 225 -37.86 42.20 23.16
N VAL A 226 -38.59 41.90 24.24
CA VAL A 226 -38.07 41.22 25.43
C VAL A 226 -38.97 40.01 25.66
N ASP A 227 -38.46 38.84 25.36
CA ASP A 227 -39.24 37.60 25.33
C ASP A 227 -39.10 36.89 26.67
N SER A 228 -40.14 36.96 27.51
CA SER A 228 -40.07 36.49 28.89
C SER A 228 -41.43 36.12 29.50
N GLY A 229 -41.38 35.35 30.59
CA GLY A 229 -42.56 34.98 31.38
C GLY A 229 -43.47 33.97 30.67
N ALA A 230 -44.76 33.95 31.03
CA ALA A 230 -45.71 32.92 30.60
C ALA A 230 -46.02 32.87 29.09
N ALA A 231 -45.54 33.84 28.30
CA ALA A 231 -45.61 33.80 26.83
C ALA A 231 -44.43 33.06 26.17
N PHE A 232 -43.36 32.82 26.95
CA PHE A 232 -42.13 32.10 26.55
C PHE A 232 -41.73 31.08 27.65
N THR A 233 -42.75 30.58 28.35
CA THR A 233 -42.65 29.42 29.23
C THR A 233 -43.43 28.30 28.56
N GLY A 234 -42.75 27.20 28.29
CA GLY A 234 -43.31 25.98 27.71
C GLY A 234 -44.24 25.24 28.67
N GLY A 235 -44.84 24.18 28.13
CA GLY A 235 -45.91 23.41 28.75
C GLY A 235 -45.44 22.11 29.37
N ALA A 236 -45.84 21.01 28.73
CA ALA A 236 -45.65 19.63 29.19
C ALA A 236 -45.36 18.66 28.04
N GLY A 237 -44.87 19.18 26.91
CA GLY A 237 -44.54 18.44 25.71
C GLY A 237 -43.42 19.17 24.96
N ASN A 238 -42.68 18.45 24.13
CA ASN A 238 -41.40 18.90 23.56
C ASN A 238 -41.51 20.24 22.81
N ASP A 239 -41.17 21.34 23.48
CA ASP A 239 -41.32 22.70 23.00
C ASP A 239 -40.10 23.15 22.17
N THR A 240 -40.32 24.12 21.28
CA THR A 240 -39.27 24.60 20.36
C THR A 240 -39.23 26.12 20.32
N PHE A 241 -38.10 26.71 20.72
CA PHE A 241 -37.82 28.14 20.71
C PHE A 241 -36.92 28.47 19.51
N ASN A 242 -37.38 29.37 18.63
CA ASN A 242 -36.66 29.76 17.42
C ASN A 242 -36.15 31.21 17.54
N GLY A 243 -34.85 31.35 17.83
CA GLY A 243 -34.14 32.62 17.98
C GLY A 243 -33.20 32.95 16.81
N VAL A 244 -33.00 34.25 16.59
CA VAL A 244 -32.04 34.79 15.63
C VAL A 244 -31.03 35.69 16.35
N VAL A 245 -29.76 35.62 15.98
CA VAL A 245 -28.71 36.56 16.41
C VAL A 245 -28.08 37.28 15.22
N GLY A 246 -27.36 38.37 15.48
CA GLY A 246 -26.80 39.25 14.46
C GLY A 246 -27.73 40.40 14.08
N ALA A 247 -27.80 40.75 12.79
CA ALA A 247 -28.72 41.78 12.31
C ALA A 247 -30.19 41.32 12.46
N ASN A 248 -31.04 42.20 13.01
CA ASN A 248 -32.42 41.89 13.38
C ASN A 248 -32.54 40.72 14.38
N ALA A 249 -31.59 40.62 15.33
CA ALA A 249 -31.64 39.62 16.39
C ALA A 249 -32.99 39.60 17.12
N THR A 250 -33.51 38.39 17.33
CA THR A 250 -34.67 38.09 18.17
C THR A 250 -34.31 37.36 19.46
N LEU A 251 -33.06 36.94 19.63
CA LEU A 251 -32.51 36.60 20.94
C LEU A 251 -31.69 37.79 21.44
N THR A 252 -32.05 38.33 22.60
CA THR A 252 -31.60 39.60 23.17
C THR A 252 -31.16 39.45 24.62
N SER A 253 -30.37 40.40 25.12
CA SER A 253 -29.77 40.38 26.47
C SER A 253 -30.75 40.46 27.66
N LEU A 254 -32.06 40.45 27.41
CA LEU A 254 -33.11 40.55 28.45
C LEU A 254 -34.09 39.35 28.43
N ASP A 255 -33.90 38.40 27.51
CA ASP A 255 -34.86 37.31 27.31
C ASP A 255 -34.74 36.23 28.38
N SER A 256 -35.88 35.61 28.69
CA SER A 256 -36.02 34.62 29.74
C SER A 256 -36.91 33.48 29.27
N LEU A 257 -36.24 32.46 28.72
CA LEU A 257 -36.86 31.30 28.09
C LEU A 257 -36.90 30.13 29.08
N ASN A 258 -38.01 29.42 29.12
CA ASN A 258 -38.17 28.26 29.98
C ASN A 258 -38.95 27.18 29.22
N GLY A 259 -38.41 25.97 29.01
CA GLY A 259 -39.17 24.89 28.33
C GLY A 259 -40.25 24.26 29.21
N GLY A 260 -40.13 24.40 30.54
CA GLY A 260 -41.12 23.93 31.49
C GLY A 260 -40.93 22.44 31.81
N ALA A 261 -41.52 21.56 31.01
CA ALA A 261 -41.37 20.11 31.15
C ALA A 261 -41.55 19.39 29.81
N GLY A 262 -40.54 18.66 29.37
CA GLY A 262 -40.59 17.96 28.09
C GLY A 262 -39.23 17.42 27.70
N THR A 263 -38.80 17.76 26.49
CA THR A 263 -37.45 17.57 25.97
C THR A 263 -37.29 18.64 24.91
N ASP A 264 -36.92 19.82 25.40
CA ASP A 264 -37.22 21.07 24.73
C ASP A 264 -35.99 21.56 23.96
N THR A 265 -36.21 22.40 22.94
CA THR A 265 -35.18 22.75 21.95
C THR A 265 -35.10 24.26 21.72
N LEU A 266 -33.90 24.84 21.82
CA LEU A 266 -33.61 26.22 21.44
C LEU A 266 -32.76 26.24 20.15
N ASN A 267 -33.37 26.60 19.03
CA ASN A 267 -32.71 26.84 17.77
C ASN A 267 -32.22 28.30 17.70
N ILE A 268 -30.93 28.51 17.40
CA ILE A 268 -30.31 29.82 17.26
C ILE A 268 -29.66 29.91 15.88
N THR A 269 -30.18 30.78 15.00
CA THR A 269 -29.61 31.00 13.67
C THR A 269 -28.96 32.38 13.56
N HIS A 270 -27.77 32.46 12.96
CA HIS A 270 -27.14 33.73 12.61
C HIS A 270 -27.44 34.08 11.14
N THR A 271 -28.15 35.19 10.89
CA THR A 271 -28.74 35.48 9.57
C THR A 271 -28.09 36.62 8.79
N ALA A 272 -27.36 37.55 9.42
CA ALA A 272 -26.47 38.51 8.74
C ALA A 272 -25.55 39.28 9.71
N GLY A 273 -24.31 39.53 9.30
CA GLY A 273 -23.37 40.44 9.96
C GLY A 273 -21.91 40.13 9.64
N ASN A 274 -21.00 41.04 9.99
CA ASN A 274 -19.54 40.80 9.96
C ASN A 274 -19.03 40.14 11.27
N GLY A 275 -19.94 39.67 12.13
CA GLY A 275 -19.63 39.01 13.39
C GLY A 275 -19.67 37.48 13.29
N GLY A 276 -19.50 36.81 14.42
CA GLY A 276 -19.80 35.40 14.60
C GLY A 276 -21.13 35.18 15.34
N LEU A 277 -21.57 33.92 15.43
CA LEU A 277 -22.70 33.52 16.27
C LEU A 277 -22.27 33.55 17.75
N VAL A 278 -22.84 34.49 18.51
CA VAL A 278 -22.60 34.69 19.94
C VAL A 278 -23.95 34.91 20.64
N ILE A 279 -24.16 34.28 21.79
CA ILE A 279 -25.36 34.51 22.62
C ILE A 279 -25.18 35.82 23.43
N PRO A 280 -26.17 36.74 23.44
CA PRO A 280 -26.07 37.96 24.23
C PRO A 280 -25.96 37.68 25.74
N ASN A 281 -25.00 38.32 26.40
CA ASN A 281 -24.89 38.28 27.87
C ASN A 281 -26.17 38.85 28.51
N GLY A 282 -26.79 38.10 29.41
CA GLY A 282 -28.05 38.44 30.08
C GLY A 282 -29.24 37.56 29.68
N VAL A 283 -29.14 36.82 28.57
CA VAL A 283 -30.11 35.76 28.23
C VAL A 283 -30.18 34.73 29.37
N THR A 284 -31.40 34.34 29.75
CA THR A 284 -31.64 33.26 30.71
C THR A 284 -32.42 32.11 30.07
N VAL A 285 -31.95 30.88 30.30
CA VAL A 285 -32.52 29.63 29.74
C VAL A 285 -32.65 28.60 30.85
N ALA A 286 -33.85 28.03 30.99
CA ALA A 286 -34.16 27.02 32.00
C ALA A 286 -35.01 25.88 31.44
N ASN A 287 -34.75 24.64 31.88
CA ASN A 287 -35.45 23.44 31.43
C ASN A 287 -35.56 23.39 29.89
N ILE A 288 -34.43 23.57 29.20
CA ILE A 288 -34.32 23.39 27.75
C ILE A 288 -33.08 22.51 27.51
N GLU A 289 -33.33 21.29 27.08
CA GLU A 289 -32.34 20.22 27.07
C GLU A 289 -31.45 20.26 25.82
N ASN A 290 -31.95 20.83 24.72
CA ASN A 290 -31.26 20.81 23.43
C ASN A 290 -31.04 22.23 22.91
N VAL A 291 -29.81 22.54 22.48
CA VAL A 291 -29.48 23.81 21.82
C VAL A 291 -28.90 23.52 20.43
N VAL A 292 -29.51 24.08 19.39
CA VAL A 292 -29.05 23.95 18.00
C VAL A 292 -28.55 25.30 17.51
N LEU A 293 -27.27 25.38 17.16
CA LEU A 293 -26.59 26.58 16.68
C LEU A 293 -26.33 26.44 15.18
N SER A 294 -26.88 27.32 14.35
CA SER A 294 -26.71 27.29 12.89
C SER A 294 -26.05 28.57 12.39
N ASN A 295 -24.82 28.45 11.87
CA ASN A 295 -24.00 29.58 11.45
C ASN A 295 -23.47 29.43 10.02
N THR A 296 -23.52 30.51 9.26
CA THR A 296 -22.98 30.63 7.89
C THR A 296 -21.90 31.71 7.76
N LEU A 297 -21.66 32.50 8.81
CA LEU A 297 -20.81 33.70 8.77
C LEU A 297 -19.92 33.78 10.03
N GLY A 298 -18.61 33.94 9.85
CA GLY A 298 -17.68 34.07 10.97
C GLY A 298 -17.59 32.82 11.84
N GLN A 299 -17.27 33.00 13.12
CA GLN A 299 -17.04 31.91 14.09
C GLN A 299 -18.31 31.63 14.91
N ILE A 300 -18.46 30.41 15.46
CA ILE A 300 -19.36 30.16 16.58
C ILE A 300 -18.57 30.39 17.87
N ASN A 301 -19.09 31.19 18.80
CA ASN A 301 -18.48 31.39 20.12
C ASN A 301 -19.60 31.56 21.16
N VAL A 302 -19.97 30.45 21.80
CA VAL A 302 -21.15 30.35 22.66
C VAL A 302 -20.79 29.83 24.04
N ASP A 303 -21.07 30.66 25.04
CA ASP A 303 -21.15 30.26 26.44
C ASP A 303 -22.61 29.92 26.76
N ALA A 304 -22.89 28.65 27.01
CA ALA A 304 -24.17 28.11 27.46
C ALA A 304 -24.08 27.60 28.91
N SER A 305 -23.04 27.97 29.66
CA SER A 305 -22.81 27.45 31.02
C SER A 305 -23.84 27.90 32.05
N SER A 306 -24.60 28.95 31.75
CA SER A 306 -25.76 29.39 32.54
C SER A 306 -27.07 28.66 32.22
N PHE A 307 -27.12 27.82 31.19
CA PHE A 307 -28.36 27.21 30.69
C PHE A 307 -28.74 26.01 31.55
N THR A 308 -29.67 26.22 32.48
CA THR A 308 -30.12 25.16 33.39
C THR A 308 -31.02 24.16 32.64
N GLY A 309 -30.74 22.86 32.78
CA GLY A 309 -31.43 21.79 32.05
C GLY A 309 -30.75 21.33 30.76
N LEU A 310 -29.75 22.08 30.24
CA LEU A 310 -29.00 21.73 29.03
C LEU A 310 -28.39 20.32 29.13
N GLN A 311 -28.67 19.47 28.15
CA GLN A 311 -28.08 18.14 27.97
C GLN A 311 -27.29 18.03 26.65
N ASN A 312 -27.72 18.68 25.56
CA ASN A 312 -27.14 18.49 24.22
C ASN A 312 -26.91 19.83 23.49
N ILE A 313 -25.73 20.01 22.88
CA ILE A 313 -25.49 21.08 21.88
C ILE A 313 -25.23 20.47 20.50
N THR A 314 -25.89 20.98 19.46
CA THR A 314 -25.56 20.72 18.05
C THR A 314 -25.11 22.02 17.38
N ALA A 315 -23.86 22.12 16.95
CA ALA A 315 -23.28 23.30 16.30
C ALA A 315 -22.95 23.05 14.83
N GLN A 316 -23.72 23.66 13.93
CA GLN A 316 -23.55 23.59 12.48
C GLN A 316 -22.79 24.83 12.00
N GLN A 317 -21.47 24.69 11.85
CA GLN A 317 -20.58 25.71 11.30
C GLN A 317 -20.42 25.50 9.79
N LEU A 318 -21.38 26.03 9.04
CA LEU A 318 -21.44 25.91 7.58
C LEU A 318 -20.40 26.80 6.86
N ASN A 319 -19.67 27.63 7.62
CA ASN A 319 -18.48 28.33 7.15
C ASN A 319 -17.22 27.56 7.61
N THR A 320 -16.66 26.73 6.73
CA THR A 320 -15.53 25.83 7.06
C THR A 320 -14.25 26.54 7.52
N ALA A 321 -14.11 27.85 7.27
CA ALA A 321 -12.98 28.64 7.77
C ALA A 321 -13.22 29.28 9.15
N GLY A 322 -14.46 29.25 9.67
CA GLY A 322 -14.80 29.79 10.98
C GLY A 322 -14.53 28.79 12.11
N GLY A 323 -13.91 29.24 13.20
CA GLY A 323 -13.79 28.44 14.42
C GLY A 323 -15.13 28.16 15.11
N VAL A 324 -15.12 27.21 16.05
CA VAL A 324 -16.23 26.84 16.93
C VAL A 324 -15.71 26.76 18.37
N THR A 325 -16.16 27.68 19.23
CA THR A 325 -15.89 27.66 20.66
C THR A 325 -17.22 27.47 21.41
N LEU A 326 -17.29 26.45 22.25
CA LEU A 326 -18.47 26.09 23.05
C LEU A 326 -18.07 25.89 24.52
N SER A 327 -18.88 26.43 25.43
CA SER A 327 -18.77 26.17 26.86
C SER A 327 -20.13 25.69 27.39
N THR A 328 -20.20 24.44 27.89
CA THR A 328 -21.44 23.81 28.32
C THR A 328 -21.75 24.04 29.80
N ASN A 329 -23.02 23.90 30.16
CA ASN A 329 -23.45 23.72 31.55
C ASN A 329 -23.14 22.28 32.00
N ALA A 330 -22.81 22.10 33.28
CA ALA A 330 -22.41 20.82 33.89
C ALA A 330 -23.46 19.67 33.86
N ASN A 331 -24.60 19.85 33.19
CA ASN A 331 -25.57 18.78 32.91
C ASN A 331 -25.44 18.24 31.47
N ALA A 332 -24.57 18.82 30.63
CA ALA A 332 -24.43 18.44 29.23
C ALA A 332 -23.85 17.02 29.09
N THR A 333 -24.60 16.15 28.43
CA THR A 333 -24.21 14.77 28.11
C THR A 333 -23.56 14.63 26.74
N SER A 334 -23.90 15.49 25.77
CA SER A 334 -23.31 15.43 24.43
C SER A 334 -23.11 16.77 23.72
N VAL A 335 -22.10 16.81 22.84
CA VAL A 335 -21.88 17.91 21.88
C VAL A 335 -21.61 17.34 20.48
N ASN A 336 -22.32 17.86 19.48
CA ASN A 336 -22.18 17.54 18.07
C ASN A 336 -21.72 18.79 17.32
N VAL A 337 -20.64 18.71 16.53
CA VAL A 337 -20.12 19.81 15.71
C VAL A 337 -19.98 19.36 14.27
N THR A 338 -20.52 20.14 13.35
CA THR A 338 -20.38 19.95 11.90
C THR A 338 -19.62 21.12 11.29
N GLY A 339 -18.50 20.82 10.64
CA GLY A 339 -17.58 21.80 10.07
C GLY A 339 -16.79 22.61 11.09
N GLY A 340 -15.95 23.51 10.57
CA GLY A 340 -15.18 24.48 11.35
C GLY A 340 -13.67 24.39 11.11
N GLY A 341 -13.00 25.54 11.23
CA GLY A 341 -11.55 25.68 11.04
C GLY A 341 -10.72 25.35 12.29
N THR A 342 -11.33 25.46 13.47
CA THR A 342 -10.83 24.98 14.76
C THR A 342 -12.04 24.67 15.65
N VAL A 343 -11.92 23.73 16.58
CA VAL A 343 -12.98 23.40 17.55
C VAL A 343 -12.41 23.47 18.97
N GLN A 344 -13.14 24.09 19.89
CA GLN A 344 -12.84 24.16 21.32
C GLN A 344 -14.14 23.90 22.10
N ILE A 345 -14.18 22.83 22.88
CA ILE A 345 -15.33 22.45 23.72
C ILE A 345 -14.85 22.35 25.16
N THR A 346 -15.51 23.05 26.07
CA THR A 346 -15.20 23.03 27.52
C THR A 346 -16.46 22.70 28.31
N ASP A 347 -16.44 21.60 29.07
CA ASP A 347 -17.48 21.34 30.06
C ASP A 347 -17.21 22.11 31.36
N ASN A 348 -18.15 22.94 31.80
CA ASN A 348 -17.97 23.74 33.02
C ASN A 348 -18.48 22.97 34.25
N GLY A 349 -18.00 21.74 34.46
CA GLY A 349 -18.16 21.02 35.73
C GLY A 349 -17.59 21.86 36.88
N THR A 350 -18.45 22.32 37.80
CA THR A 350 -18.10 23.40 38.74
C THR A 350 -17.31 22.91 39.97
N GLY A 351 -16.27 22.10 39.78
CA GLY A 351 -15.50 21.53 40.88
C GLY A 351 -14.08 21.09 40.56
N THR A 352 -13.09 21.94 40.89
CA THR A 352 -11.69 21.54 41.12
C THR A 352 -11.51 20.75 42.44
N THR A 353 -12.56 20.04 42.88
CA THR A 353 -12.67 19.34 44.16
C THR A 353 -13.34 18.00 43.92
N ALA A 354 -12.71 16.90 44.36
CA ALA A 354 -13.19 15.55 44.11
C ALA A 354 -14.60 15.31 44.69
N GLY A 355 -15.59 15.07 43.81
CA GLY A 355 -16.96 14.73 44.19
C GLY A 355 -18.04 15.19 43.21
N THR A 356 -17.77 16.22 42.40
CA THR A 356 -18.66 16.70 41.33
C THR A 356 -17.93 16.54 39.99
N LYS A 357 -18.25 15.48 39.26
CA LYS A 357 -17.63 15.12 37.98
C LYS A 357 -18.22 15.94 36.83
N ASP A 358 -17.49 16.08 35.72
CA ASP A 358 -18.07 16.48 34.44
C ASP A 358 -19.14 15.48 33.97
N VAL A 359 -19.95 15.86 32.97
CA VAL A 359 -21.05 15.02 32.45
C VAL A 359 -20.94 14.78 30.95
N LEU A 360 -20.11 15.53 30.23
CA LEU A 360 -19.94 15.44 28.77
C LEU A 360 -19.28 14.11 28.33
N ALA A 361 -20.09 13.07 28.23
CA ALA A 361 -19.66 11.70 27.94
C ALA A 361 -19.43 11.44 26.43
N THR A 362 -20.07 12.20 25.54
CA THR A 362 -19.99 12.00 24.08
C THR A 362 -19.72 13.30 23.32
N VAL A 363 -18.69 13.32 22.47
CA VAL A 363 -18.48 14.38 21.48
C VAL A 363 -18.46 13.79 20.08
N SER A 364 -19.09 14.46 19.12
CA SER A 364 -19.11 14.08 17.70
C SER A 364 -18.65 15.23 16.83
N LEU A 365 -17.64 15.01 15.99
CA LEU A 365 -17.08 15.96 15.03
C LEU A 365 -17.33 15.43 13.61
N THR A 366 -17.69 16.31 12.67
CA THR A 366 -17.94 15.93 11.28
C THR A 366 -17.53 17.00 10.27
N GLY A 367 -16.55 16.68 9.42
CA GLY A 367 -16.04 17.57 8.36
C GLY A 367 -15.22 18.77 8.88
N GLY A 368 -14.58 18.65 10.05
CA GLY A 368 -13.65 19.64 10.59
C GLY A 368 -12.37 19.74 9.75
N ALA A 369 -11.95 20.98 9.47
CA ALA A 369 -10.81 21.29 8.60
C ALA A 369 -9.52 21.65 9.37
N GLY A 370 -9.57 21.69 10.70
CA GLY A 370 -8.45 22.03 11.58
C GLY A 370 -8.71 21.58 13.02
N THR A 371 -7.75 21.84 13.91
CA THR A 371 -7.64 21.09 15.18
C THR A 371 -8.80 21.30 16.15
N ALA A 372 -9.14 20.21 16.85
CA ALA A 372 -10.16 20.17 17.89
C ALA A 372 -9.55 19.96 19.29
N ASN A 373 -10.19 20.54 20.30
CA ASN A 373 -9.85 20.39 21.71
C ASN A 373 -11.14 20.17 22.52
N VAL A 374 -11.16 19.16 23.39
CA VAL A 374 -12.31 18.77 24.20
C VAL A 374 -11.89 18.63 25.66
N ALA A 375 -12.28 19.58 26.51
CA ALA A 375 -12.04 19.51 27.94
C ALA A 375 -13.25 18.90 28.68
N SER A 376 -13.11 17.63 29.10
CA SER A 376 -14.02 16.93 30.03
C SER A 376 -13.36 15.68 30.60
N ASP A 377 -13.47 15.43 31.91
CA ASP A 377 -13.04 14.19 32.57
C ASP A 377 -14.06 13.02 32.45
N ALA A 378 -15.20 13.29 31.83
CA ALA A 378 -16.30 12.35 31.61
C ALA A 378 -16.31 11.71 30.22
N LEU A 379 -15.55 12.24 29.25
CA LEU A 379 -15.59 11.80 27.86
C LEU A 379 -15.23 10.31 27.70
N THR A 380 -16.23 9.49 27.35
CA THR A 380 -16.08 8.06 27.04
C THR A 380 -16.23 7.75 25.55
N THR A 381 -16.80 8.66 24.77
CA THR A 381 -17.08 8.45 23.34
C THR A 381 -16.68 9.67 22.51
N LEU A 382 -15.83 9.47 21.51
CA LEU A 382 -15.44 10.48 20.53
C LEU A 382 -15.74 9.96 19.12
N ASN A 383 -16.63 10.62 18.39
CA ASN A 383 -17.00 10.24 17.02
C ASN A 383 -16.34 11.22 16.03
N LEU A 384 -15.58 10.71 15.06
CA LEU A 384 -14.81 11.49 14.08
C LEU A 384 -15.20 11.07 12.66
N THR A 385 -15.91 11.92 11.93
CA THR A 385 -16.42 11.60 10.59
C THR A 385 -15.90 12.55 9.52
N ASN A 386 -15.04 12.06 8.62
CA ASN A 386 -14.31 12.84 7.61
C ASN A 386 -13.49 14.01 8.21
N GLU A 387 -12.92 13.83 9.40
CA GLU A 387 -11.99 14.79 10.02
C GLU A 387 -10.61 14.68 9.35
N SER A 388 -9.96 15.83 9.11
CA SER A 388 -8.61 15.87 8.50
C SER A 388 -7.52 16.42 9.41
N ALA A 389 -7.80 16.58 10.71
CA ALA A 389 -6.94 17.26 11.67
C ALA A 389 -6.94 16.58 13.06
N GLY A 390 -5.96 16.94 13.89
CA GLY A 390 -5.80 16.36 15.22
C GLY A 390 -6.87 16.79 16.23
N VAL A 391 -7.16 15.91 17.17
CA VAL A 391 -8.13 16.10 18.27
C VAL A 391 -7.43 15.82 19.61
N THR A 392 -7.48 16.79 20.52
CA THR A 392 -6.94 16.66 21.88
C THR A 392 -8.07 16.57 22.90
N VAL A 393 -7.96 15.63 23.85
CA VAL A 393 -8.85 15.50 25.00
C VAL A 393 -8.13 15.97 26.25
N ASN A 394 -8.60 17.07 26.83
CA ASN A 394 -8.04 17.75 27.99
C ASN A 394 -8.80 17.36 29.26
N ALA A 395 -8.57 16.14 29.74
CA ALA A 395 -9.25 15.58 30.89
C ALA A 395 -8.40 15.59 32.18
N ALA A 396 -9.05 15.45 33.34
CA ALA A 396 -8.38 15.23 34.61
C ALA A 396 -7.79 13.80 34.70
N ALA A 397 -6.69 13.65 35.45
CA ALA A 397 -6.02 12.37 35.65
C ALA A 397 -6.88 11.42 36.51
N GLY A 398 -7.28 10.29 35.92
CA GLY A 398 -8.07 9.25 36.59
C GLY A 398 -8.35 8.07 35.65
N THR A 399 -8.82 6.95 36.19
CA THR A 399 -9.15 5.77 35.38
C THR A 399 -10.34 6.05 34.47
N ARG A 400 -10.10 6.04 33.16
CA ARG A 400 -11.11 6.27 32.11
C ARG A 400 -10.82 5.39 30.90
N ALA A 401 -11.89 4.93 30.25
CA ALA A 401 -11.85 4.31 28.93
C ALA A 401 -12.51 5.25 27.93
N ILE A 402 -11.91 5.36 26.73
CA ILE A 402 -12.48 6.15 25.62
C ILE A 402 -12.60 5.29 24.37
N ALA A 403 -13.78 5.28 23.77
CA ALA A 403 -14.05 4.71 22.46
C ALA A 403 -13.99 5.84 21.41
N VAL A 404 -13.14 5.69 20.41
CA VAL A 404 -12.98 6.63 19.30
C VAL A 404 -13.51 5.97 18.02
N ASN A 405 -14.71 6.38 17.61
CA ASN A 405 -15.33 5.90 16.38
C ASN A 405 -14.86 6.74 15.21
N VAL A 406 -14.24 6.12 14.21
CA VAL A 406 -13.65 6.79 13.05
C VAL A 406 -14.36 6.35 11.78
N ASN A 407 -14.87 7.31 10.99
CA ASN A 407 -15.54 7.06 9.72
C ASN A 407 -14.98 7.98 8.63
N GLY A 408 -14.12 7.44 7.76
CA GLY A 408 -13.53 8.18 6.63
C GLY A 408 -12.55 9.32 6.98
N SER A 409 -12.19 9.49 8.26
CA SER A 409 -11.23 10.52 8.72
C SER A 409 -9.79 10.13 8.38
N THR A 410 -8.96 11.12 8.01
CA THR A 410 -7.59 10.88 7.51
C THR A 410 -6.59 11.91 8.02
N GLY A 411 -5.51 11.43 8.66
CA GLY A 411 -4.45 12.25 9.23
C GLY A 411 -4.78 12.75 10.64
N GLY A 412 -3.92 13.65 11.14
CA GLY A 412 -4.04 14.21 12.48
C GLY A 412 -3.47 13.30 13.60
N SER A 413 -3.45 13.86 14.82
CA SER A 413 -3.11 13.14 16.05
C SER A 413 -4.32 13.13 16.98
N ILE A 414 -4.69 11.96 17.48
CA ILE A 414 -5.71 11.77 18.51
C ILE A 414 -4.96 11.67 19.84
N THR A 415 -5.14 12.65 20.71
CA THR A 415 -4.40 12.79 21.98
C THR A 415 -5.32 12.70 23.18
N ASP A 416 -5.06 11.76 24.08
CA ASP A 416 -5.59 11.74 25.45
C ASP A 416 -4.54 11.16 26.40
N ALA A 417 -3.74 12.04 27.00
CA ALA A 417 -2.67 11.68 27.93
C ALA A 417 -3.16 11.02 29.25
N THR A 418 -4.48 10.94 29.47
CA THR A 418 -5.06 10.47 30.75
C THR A 418 -5.98 9.25 30.61
N ALA A 419 -6.39 8.88 29.40
CA ALA A 419 -7.14 7.65 29.16
C ALA A 419 -6.28 6.42 29.52
N THR A 420 -6.77 5.60 30.45
CA THR A 420 -6.09 4.37 30.89
C THR A 420 -6.25 3.19 29.91
N SER A 421 -7.17 3.33 28.95
CA SER A 421 -7.45 2.37 27.87
C SER A 421 -8.17 3.06 26.72
N VAL A 422 -7.80 2.78 25.48
CA VAL A 422 -8.45 3.32 24.27
C VAL A 422 -9.01 2.20 23.41
N THR A 423 -10.20 2.38 22.83
CA THR A 423 -10.73 1.52 21.77
C THR A 423 -10.93 2.35 20.51
N ILE A 424 -10.31 1.97 19.41
CA ILE A 424 -10.54 2.53 18.08
C ILE A 424 -11.59 1.68 17.37
N ASN A 425 -12.60 2.31 16.79
CA ASN A 425 -13.58 1.64 15.95
C ASN A 425 -13.52 2.20 14.51
N SER A 426 -12.89 1.46 13.59
CA SER A 426 -12.59 1.91 12.22
C SER A 426 -13.65 1.45 11.23
N THR A 427 -14.32 2.42 10.59
CA THR A 427 -15.38 2.18 9.61
C THR A 427 -15.22 3.10 8.40
N ASN A 428 -15.89 2.78 7.30
CA ASN A 428 -16.00 3.70 6.16
C ASN A 428 -17.31 3.45 5.41
N THR A 429 -18.30 4.31 5.63
CA THR A 429 -19.61 4.24 4.97
C THR A 429 -19.67 5.06 3.68
N THR A 430 -18.52 5.50 3.14
CA THR A 430 -18.43 6.32 1.93
C THR A 430 -17.91 5.52 0.73
N ALA A 431 -18.11 6.05 -0.48
CA ALA A 431 -17.89 5.29 -1.72
C ALA A 431 -16.42 4.99 -2.08
N ASN A 432 -15.44 5.45 -1.29
CA ASN A 432 -14.01 5.20 -1.53
C ASN A 432 -13.49 4.08 -0.60
N ALA A 433 -13.96 2.85 -0.85
CA ALA A 433 -13.80 1.70 0.05
C ALA A 433 -12.36 1.18 0.23
N THR A 434 -11.38 1.71 -0.51
CA THR A 434 -9.99 1.21 -0.55
C THR A 434 -9.05 1.90 0.44
N GLN A 435 -9.43 3.05 1.01
CA GLN A 435 -8.60 3.77 1.98
C GLN A 435 -9.10 3.52 3.42
N GLY A 436 -8.21 2.93 4.22
CA GLY A 436 -8.36 2.80 5.67
C GLY A 436 -8.15 4.12 6.41
N SER A 437 -8.57 4.18 7.68
CA SER A 437 -8.33 5.35 8.53
C SER A 437 -6.87 5.35 8.97
N THR A 438 -6.15 6.43 8.66
CA THR A 438 -4.74 6.62 9.03
C THR A 438 -4.59 7.78 9.99
N PHE A 439 -4.00 7.57 11.18
CA PHE A 439 -3.83 8.63 12.18
C PHE A 439 -2.68 8.34 13.16
N THR A 440 -2.25 9.38 13.87
CA THR A 440 -1.35 9.24 15.02
C THR A 440 -2.16 9.10 16.32
N LEU A 441 -1.74 8.22 17.22
CA LEU A 441 -2.33 8.05 18.56
C LEU A 441 -1.31 8.43 19.64
N ASN A 442 -1.75 9.23 20.62
CA ASN A 442 -0.92 9.77 21.69
C ASN A 442 -1.64 9.64 23.04
N THR A 443 -1.23 8.65 23.85
CA THR A 443 -2.02 8.15 24.98
C THR A 443 -1.15 7.74 26.17
N ASP A 444 -0.50 8.72 26.81
CA ASP A 444 0.56 8.56 27.82
C ASP A 444 0.18 7.55 28.94
N ALA A 445 -1.06 7.62 29.43
CA ALA A 445 -1.57 6.76 30.51
C ALA A 445 -2.16 5.40 30.06
N ALA A 446 -2.25 5.12 28.75
CA ALA A 446 -2.97 3.94 28.26
C ALA A 446 -2.18 2.65 28.50
N THR A 447 -2.79 1.71 29.22
CA THR A 447 -2.22 0.36 29.43
C THR A 447 -2.62 -0.63 28.35
N THR A 448 -3.72 -0.32 27.64
CA THR A 448 -4.35 -1.15 26.61
C THR A 448 -4.86 -0.28 25.45
N VAL A 449 -4.66 -0.74 24.22
CA VAL A 449 -5.28 -0.19 23.01
C VAL A 449 -6.04 -1.32 22.31
N SER A 450 -7.30 -1.11 21.98
CA SER A 450 -8.14 -2.11 21.30
C SER A 450 -8.64 -1.59 19.96
N PHE A 451 -8.89 -2.50 19.02
CA PHE A 451 -9.42 -2.21 17.68
C PHE A 451 -10.68 -3.02 17.41
N THR A 452 -11.66 -2.38 16.79
CA THR A 452 -12.86 -2.98 16.21
C THR A 452 -13.14 -2.33 14.86
N GLY A 453 -13.92 -2.98 14.00
CA GLY A 453 -14.30 -2.38 12.73
C GLY A 453 -14.36 -3.33 11.55
N ASP A 454 -14.56 -2.72 10.38
CA ASP A 454 -14.65 -3.39 9.08
C ASP A 454 -13.71 -2.78 8.03
N LYS A 455 -12.79 -1.88 8.43
CA LYS A 455 -11.85 -1.18 7.55
C LYS A 455 -10.48 -1.01 8.20
N LEU A 456 -9.44 -1.24 7.39
CA LEU A 456 -8.03 -1.09 7.78
C LEU A 456 -7.78 0.15 8.64
N ALA A 457 -7.14 -0.04 9.79
CA ALA A 457 -6.70 1.03 10.68
C ALA A 457 -5.16 1.12 10.67
N THR A 458 -4.61 2.20 10.11
CA THR A 458 -3.17 2.46 10.12
C THR A 458 -2.83 3.44 11.24
N VAL A 459 -2.13 2.97 12.27
CA VAL A 459 -1.85 3.76 13.48
C VAL A 459 -0.36 3.92 13.71
N THR A 460 0.08 5.17 13.79
CA THR A 460 1.37 5.55 14.37
C THR A 460 1.16 5.80 15.86
N LEU A 461 1.73 4.95 16.71
CA LEU A 461 1.84 5.21 18.14
C LEU A 461 2.97 6.23 18.33
N ALA A 462 2.64 7.48 18.67
CA ALA A 462 3.62 8.54 18.84
C ALA A 462 4.24 8.52 20.24
N ASP A 463 5.54 8.81 20.31
CA ASP A 463 6.26 8.93 21.57
C ASP A 463 6.50 10.40 21.95
N ALA A 464 5.48 11.00 22.58
CA ALA A 464 5.55 12.36 23.13
C ALA A 464 5.72 12.37 24.67
N GLY A 465 6.12 11.24 25.27
CA GLY A 465 6.09 11.08 26.74
C GLY A 465 6.68 9.78 27.32
N ALA A 466 7.46 9.01 26.56
CA ALA A 466 7.75 7.58 26.78
C ALA A 466 6.50 6.68 26.62
N ASN A 467 5.60 7.06 25.72
CA ASN A 467 4.24 6.51 25.59
C ASN A 467 4.20 5.01 25.27
N ASN A 468 5.20 4.50 24.56
CA ASN A 468 5.30 3.08 24.24
C ASN A 468 5.53 2.23 25.52
N ALA A 469 6.00 2.82 26.63
CA ALA A 469 6.34 2.10 27.85
C ALA A 469 5.12 1.73 28.72
N THR A 470 3.98 2.41 28.57
CA THR A 470 2.75 2.14 29.33
C THR A 470 1.82 1.16 28.62
N VAL A 471 1.77 1.16 27.28
CA VAL A 471 0.96 0.23 26.48
C VAL A 471 1.51 -1.19 26.58
N THR A 472 0.84 -2.02 27.38
CA THR A 472 1.24 -3.42 27.63
C THR A 472 0.49 -4.44 26.79
N SER A 473 -0.63 -4.06 26.18
CA SER A 473 -1.39 -4.92 25.28
C SER A 473 -2.10 -4.13 24.19
N ILE A 474 -2.02 -4.62 22.97
CA ILE A 474 -2.79 -4.19 21.81
C ILE A 474 -3.70 -5.35 21.39
N ASN A 475 -4.99 -5.10 21.17
CA ASN A 475 -5.96 -6.14 20.85
C ASN A 475 -6.92 -5.75 19.71
N ALA A 476 -6.72 -6.35 18.54
CA ALA A 476 -7.56 -6.24 17.36
C ALA A 476 -8.47 -7.47 17.14
N SER A 477 -8.64 -8.37 18.12
CA SER A 477 -9.42 -9.61 17.97
C SER A 477 -10.93 -9.44 17.71
N ALA A 478 -11.40 -8.19 17.58
CA ALA A 478 -12.77 -7.82 17.23
C ALA A 478 -12.82 -6.89 16.00
N ASP A 479 -11.70 -6.75 15.29
CA ASP A 479 -11.60 -6.07 14.00
C ASP A 479 -11.63 -7.07 12.83
N THR A 480 -12.21 -6.65 11.71
CA THR A 480 -12.34 -7.44 10.47
C THR A 480 -11.80 -6.73 9.23
N GLY A 481 -11.21 -5.54 9.39
CA GLY A 481 -10.62 -4.73 8.32
C GLY A 481 -9.09 -4.76 8.24
N GLY A 482 -8.42 -5.15 9.33
CA GLY A 482 -6.96 -5.20 9.48
C GLY A 482 -6.41 -4.00 10.26
N VAL A 483 -5.26 -4.18 10.92
CA VAL A 483 -4.59 -3.17 11.73
C VAL A 483 -3.10 -3.12 11.40
N THR A 484 -2.64 -1.97 10.94
CA THR A 484 -1.23 -1.68 10.70
C THR A 484 -0.68 -0.80 11.82
N ILE A 485 0.15 -1.35 12.69
CA ILE A 485 0.93 -0.57 13.67
C ILE A 485 2.26 -0.18 13.04
N ALA A 486 2.36 1.10 12.64
CA ALA A 486 3.54 1.64 11.94
C ALA A 486 4.74 1.85 12.87
N SER A 487 4.52 1.92 14.19
CA SER A 487 5.58 2.06 15.20
C SER A 487 6.17 0.70 15.59
N LEU A 488 7.45 0.69 15.98
CA LEU A 488 8.07 -0.47 16.63
C LEU A 488 7.35 -0.77 17.96
N LEU A 489 6.80 -1.98 18.09
CA LEU A 489 6.18 -2.46 19.33
C LEU A 489 7.22 -2.61 20.43
N ASN A 490 6.86 -2.17 21.64
CA ASN A 490 7.80 -2.19 22.76
C ASN A 490 8.02 -3.60 23.31
N ASN A 491 9.18 -3.80 23.95
CA ASN A 491 9.60 -5.14 24.37
C ASN A 491 8.66 -5.83 25.39
N ASN A 492 7.77 -5.09 26.04
CA ASN A 492 6.80 -5.59 27.04
C ASN A 492 5.34 -5.57 26.55
N THR A 493 5.08 -5.20 25.30
CA THR A 493 3.75 -5.08 24.70
C THR A 493 3.35 -6.39 24.03
N SER A 494 2.17 -6.94 24.36
CA SER A 494 1.56 -8.03 23.59
C SER A 494 0.69 -7.50 22.45
N PHE A 495 0.52 -8.30 21.40
CA PHE A 495 -0.41 -8.03 20.30
C PHE A 495 -1.30 -9.25 20.06
N THR A 496 -2.56 -9.01 19.73
CA THR A 496 -3.51 -10.05 19.29
C THR A 496 -4.33 -9.49 18.14
N GLY A 497 -4.18 -10.09 16.97
CA GLY A 497 -4.77 -9.62 15.72
C GLY A 497 -6.21 -10.03 15.48
N GLY A 498 -6.76 -9.52 14.38
CA GLY A 498 -8.18 -9.63 14.00
C GLY A 498 -8.48 -10.70 12.95
N GLN A 499 -9.41 -10.38 12.03
CA GLN A 499 -9.77 -11.20 10.87
C GLN A 499 -9.47 -10.52 9.52
N GLY A 500 -8.85 -9.34 9.54
CA GLY A 500 -8.28 -8.67 8.37
C GLY A 500 -6.76 -8.81 8.35
N ALA A 501 -6.12 -8.31 7.29
CA ALA A 501 -4.66 -8.39 7.16
C ALA A 501 -3.97 -7.44 8.15
N ASP A 502 -3.31 -8.00 9.15
CA ASP A 502 -2.61 -7.25 10.21
C ASP A 502 -1.13 -7.04 9.89
N THR A 503 -0.54 -5.94 10.37
CA THR A 503 0.89 -5.64 10.19
C THR A 503 1.47 -4.98 11.43
N VAL A 504 2.58 -5.53 11.94
CA VAL A 504 3.26 -5.02 13.14
C VAL A 504 4.78 -5.03 12.98
N THR A 505 5.46 -4.03 13.54
CA THR A 505 6.93 -3.97 13.58
C THR A 505 7.44 -4.41 14.95
N VAL A 506 8.41 -5.35 14.98
CA VAL A 506 8.93 -5.97 16.22
C VAL A 506 10.45 -6.11 16.21
N ALA A 507 11.02 -6.17 17.41
CA ALA A 507 12.43 -6.49 17.67
C ALA A 507 12.50 -7.43 18.90
N ALA A 508 13.20 -7.04 19.97
CA ALA A 508 13.42 -7.82 21.19
C ALA A 508 12.18 -7.97 22.11
N THR A 509 11.01 -8.26 21.55
CA THR A 509 9.77 -8.50 22.31
C THR A 509 9.90 -9.70 23.25
N THR A 510 9.33 -9.57 24.44
CA THR A 510 9.28 -10.59 25.51
C THR A 510 7.86 -11.12 25.72
N LYS A 511 6.99 -10.93 24.72
CA LYS A 511 5.55 -11.26 24.75
C LYS A 511 5.14 -12.03 23.50
N ALA A 512 3.97 -12.66 23.59
CA ALA A 512 3.29 -13.18 22.41
C ALA A 512 2.78 -12.02 21.54
N ILE A 513 3.10 -12.13 20.25
CA ILE A 513 2.60 -11.31 19.15
C ILE A 513 1.86 -12.28 18.22
N ALA A 514 0.54 -12.36 18.36
CA ALA A 514 -0.31 -13.23 17.54
C ALA A 514 -1.08 -12.39 16.53
N LEU A 515 -1.00 -12.70 15.24
CA LEU A 515 -1.58 -11.89 14.16
C LEU A 515 -3.04 -12.24 13.81
N GLY A 516 -3.59 -13.29 14.41
CA GLY A 516 -5.01 -13.62 14.30
C GLY A 516 -5.33 -14.45 13.06
N GLY A 517 -5.92 -13.83 12.04
CA GLY A 517 -6.15 -14.51 10.77
C GLY A 517 -6.45 -13.56 9.63
N GLY A 518 -5.48 -13.39 8.74
CA GLY A 518 -5.60 -12.65 7.50
C GLY A 518 -4.55 -13.15 6.49
N ASN A 519 -3.70 -12.25 6.03
CA ASN A 519 -2.47 -12.57 5.30
C ASN A 519 -1.40 -11.64 5.90
N ASP A 520 -0.91 -12.04 7.06
CA ASP A 520 -0.44 -11.08 8.06
C ASP A 520 1.08 -10.90 8.02
N THR A 521 1.56 -9.70 8.33
CA THR A 521 2.99 -9.33 8.18
C THR A 521 3.64 -8.93 9.50
N ALA A 522 4.61 -9.73 9.94
CA ALA A 522 5.52 -9.37 11.02
C ALA A 522 6.80 -8.74 10.44
N VAL A 523 6.99 -7.43 10.58
CA VAL A 523 8.23 -6.74 10.22
C VAL A 523 9.23 -6.90 11.36
N VAL A 524 10.25 -7.75 11.17
CA VAL A 524 11.21 -8.12 12.21
C VAL A 524 12.54 -7.40 11.96
N THR A 525 12.93 -6.52 12.89
CA THR A 525 14.17 -5.72 12.79
C THR A 525 15.33 -6.24 13.65
N GLY A 526 15.09 -7.30 14.44
CA GLY A 526 16.10 -7.96 15.25
C GLY A 526 15.56 -9.20 15.97
N ALA A 527 16.44 -9.96 16.62
CA ALA A 527 16.07 -11.16 17.37
C ALA A 527 15.07 -10.87 18.50
N LEU A 528 14.15 -11.80 18.75
CA LEU A 528 13.14 -11.68 19.80
C LEU A 528 13.78 -11.84 21.18
N GLY A 529 13.16 -11.24 22.19
CA GLY A 529 13.58 -11.39 23.59
C GLY A 529 13.17 -12.72 24.20
N THR A 530 13.75 -13.08 25.34
CA THR A 530 13.40 -14.30 26.08
C THR A 530 11.91 -14.31 26.44
N GLY A 531 11.18 -15.33 25.98
CA GLY A 531 9.74 -15.46 26.18
C GLY A 531 8.88 -14.70 25.15
N GLY A 532 9.49 -14.00 24.19
CA GLY A 532 8.79 -13.51 23.00
C GLY A 532 8.44 -14.64 22.04
N THR A 533 7.29 -14.53 21.37
CA THR A 533 6.86 -15.44 20.30
C THR A 533 6.10 -14.68 19.22
N LEU A 534 6.23 -15.14 17.98
CA LEU A 534 5.42 -14.69 16.84
C LEU A 534 4.52 -15.83 16.38
N ASP A 535 3.23 -15.55 16.20
CA ASP A 535 2.26 -16.49 15.64
C ASP A 535 1.49 -15.80 14.52
N GLY A 536 1.67 -16.26 13.27
CA GLY A 536 0.91 -15.75 12.13
C GLY A 536 -0.58 -16.13 12.14
N GLY A 537 -0.99 -17.13 12.94
CA GLY A 537 -2.38 -17.58 12.97
C GLY A 537 -2.84 -18.22 11.65
N THR A 538 -4.02 -17.84 11.15
CA THR A 538 -4.64 -18.51 9.98
C THR A 538 -4.60 -17.68 8.71
N GLY A 539 -3.81 -18.09 7.73
CA GLY A 539 -3.70 -17.35 6.46
C GLY A 539 -2.48 -17.71 5.63
N THR A 540 -2.03 -16.75 4.83
CA THR A 540 -0.71 -16.76 4.17
C THR A 540 0.14 -15.66 4.80
N ASN A 541 0.99 -16.04 5.76
CA ASN A 541 1.62 -15.11 6.68
C ASN A 541 3.12 -14.96 6.41
N THR A 542 3.59 -13.73 6.58
CA THR A 542 4.89 -13.26 6.10
C THR A 542 5.73 -12.68 7.23
N ILE A 543 6.95 -13.19 7.37
CA ILE A 543 8.01 -12.50 8.12
C ILE A 543 8.71 -11.55 7.13
N SER A 544 8.77 -10.27 7.44
CA SER A 544 9.45 -9.25 6.62
C SER A 544 10.71 -8.76 7.31
N ALA A 545 11.86 -8.82 6.65
CA ALA A 545 13.15 -8.44 7.23
C ALA A 545 14.16 -7.96 6.17
N ALA A 546 15.17 -7.20 6.59
CA ALA A 546 16.37 -6.98 5.77
C ALA A 546 17.21 -8.26 5.69
N ALA A 547 17.96 -8.49 4.61
CA ALA A 547 18.74 -9.71 4.40
C ALA A 547 19.78 -9.95 5.50
N SER A 548 20.44 -8.89 5.99
CA SER A 548 21.37 -8.96 7.13
C SER A 548 20.68 -9.40 8.43
N VAL A 549 19.44 -8.96 8.65
CA VAL A 549 18.61 -9.42 9.78
C VAL A 549 18.17 -10.86 9.57
N ALA A 550 17.65 -11.22 8.40
CA ALA A 550 17.22 -12.58 8.08
C ALA A 550 18.36 -13.62 8.20
N ALA A 551 19.58 -13.27 7.77
CA ALA A 551 20.78 -14.10 7.95
C ALA A 551 21.15 -14.24 9.43
N THR A 552 21.06 -13.16 10.22
CA THR A 552 21.27 -13.21 11.68
C THR A 552 20.22 -14.08 12.39
N LEU A 553 18.95 -13.95 12.02
CA LEU A 553 17.83 -14.72 12.59
C LEU A 553 17.86 -16.21 12.22
N SER A 554 18.47 -16.56 11.09
CA SER A 554 18.59 -17.95 10.61
C SER A 554 19.95 -18.59 10.87
N ALA A 555 20.85 -17.92 11.60
CA ALA A 555 22.15 -18.48 11.98
C ALA A 555 22.01 -19.73 12.88
N ASP A 556 21.00 -19.78 13.74
CA ASP A 556 20.65 -20.93 14.57
C ASP A 556 19.12 -21.10 14.73
N THR A 557 18.69 -22.20 15.34
CA THR A 557 17.27 -22.58 15.46
C THR A 557 16.45 -21.78 16.48
N THR A 558 17.05 -20.84 17.21
CA THR A 558 16.38 -20.13 18.33
C THR A 558 15.18 -19.32 17.84
N PHE A 559 15.35 -18.52 16.79
CA PHE A 559 14.24 -17.76 16.21
C PHE A 559 13.17 -18.69 15.61
N GLY A 560 13.60 -19.75 14.89
CA GLY A 560 12.71 -20.81 14.39
C GLY A 560 11.84 -21.48 15.47
N ALA A 561 12.32 -21.55 16.71
CA ALA A 561 11.57 -22.08 17.85
C ALA A 561 10.64 -21.04 18.53
N GLN A 562 10.73 -19.76 18.16
CA GLN A 562 9.87 -18.68 18.65
C GLN A 562 8.79 -18.24 17.65
N ILE A 563 8.90 -18.65 16.38
CA ILE A 563 7.93 -18.35 15.32
C ILE A 563 6.98 -19.53 15.06
N SER A 564 5.76 -19.24 14.63
CA SER A 564 4.75 -20.24 14.28
C SER A 564 3.78 -19.72 13.22
N ASN A 565 3.24 -20.63 12.41
CA ASN A 565 2.22 -20.34 11.38
C ASN A 565 2.58 -19.27 10.33
N PHE A 566 3.87 -19.06 10.05
CA PHE A 566 4.38 -18.34 8.88
C PHE A 566 4.71 -19.29 7.74
N GLN A 567 4.51 -18.83 6.50
CA GLN A 567 4.80 -19.58 5.27
C GLN A 567 5.78 -18.85 4.36
N GLN A 568 5.84 -17.50 4.45
CA GLN A 568 6.67 -16.65 3.63
C GLN A 568 7.74 -15.90 4.44
N LEU A 569 8.90 -15.69 3.82
CA LEU A 569 9.88 -14.68 4.21
C LEU A 569 9.96 -13.62 3.10
N ALA A 570 9.76 -12.35 3.42
CA ALA A 570 9.99 -11.23 2.52
C ALA A 570 11.30 -10.52 2.89
N ILE A 571 12.18 -10.35 1.90
CA ILE A 571 13.50 -9.73 2.03
C ILE A 571 13.43 -8.33 1.43
N THR A 572 13.36 -7.31 2.28
CA THR A 572 13.06 -5.91 1.90
C THR A 572 14.29 -5.03 1.67
N ASN A 573 15.47 -5.53 2.02
CA ASN A 573 16.76 -4.89 1.73
C ASN A 573 17.84 -5.97 1.63
N VAL A 574 18.31 -6.22 0.41
CA VAL A 574 19.33 -7.23 0.07
C VAL A 574 20.78 -6.82 0.38
N GLY A 575 21.00 -5.71 1.09
CA GLY A 575 22.33 -5.22 1.48
C GLY A 575 23.09 -6.10 2.50
N GLY A 576 23.64 -7.23 2.05
CA GLY A 576 24.65 -7.99 2.79
C GLY A 576 24.82 -9.45 2.36
N GLN A 577 26.07 -9.90 2.20
CA GLN A 577 26.47 -11.27 1.84
C GLN A 577 26.25 -12.29 2.99
N GLY A 578 25.10 -12.23 3.67
CA GLY A 578 24.70 -13.19 4.70
C GLY A 578 24.03 -14.42 4.09
N THR A 579 24.28 -15.61 4.65
CA THR A 579 23.55 -16.82 4.27
C THR A 579 22.26 -16.93 5.08
N ILE A 580 21.13 -17.08 4.40
CA ILE A 580 19.81 -17.27 5.01
C ILE A 580 19.49 -18.77 4.98
N ASN A 581 19.32 -19.39 6.14
CA ASN A 581 19.09 -20.83 6.26
C ASN A 581 17.62 -21.14 6.62
N LEU A 582 16.83 -21.58 5.63
CA LEU A 582 15.40 -21.83 5.82
C LEU A 582 15.11 -22.98 6.80
N ALA A 583 16.01 -23.95 6.95
CA ALA A 583 15.88 -25.02 7.93
C ALA A 583 15.89 -24.51 9.39
N ASN A 584 16.41 -23.31 9.64
CA ASN A 584 16.38 -22.63 10.93
C ASN A 584 15.17 -21.68 11.09
N LEU A 585 14.33 -21.52 10.07
CA LEU A 585 13.14 -20.65 10.03
C LEU A 585 11.81 -21.44 10.00
N GLY A 586 11.81 -22.66 10.55
CA GLY A 586 10.61 -23.48 10.70
C GLY A 586 10.13 -24.06 9.37
N ASN A 587 8.90 -23.72 8.95
CA ASN A 587 8.24 -24.29 7.77
C ASN A 587 8.18 -23.32 6.58
N ILE A 588 8.98 -22.24 6.58
CA ILE A 588 9.02 -21.27 5.47
C ILE A 588 9.68 -21.93 4.25
N ASN A 589 8.93 -22.01 3.15
CA ASN A 589 9.37 -22.60 1.88
C ASN A 589 9.12 -21.66 0.67
N TYR A 590 8.70 -20.42 0.96
CA TYR A 590 8.44 -19.37 0.00
C TYR A 590 9.23 -18.14 0.44
N VAL A 591 10.13 -17.65 -0.41
CA VAL A 591 10.91 -16.45 -0.13
C VAL A 591 10.65 -15.43 -1.22
N LYS A 592 10.08 -14.29 -0.83
CA LYS A 592 9.99 -13.09 -1.66
C LYS A 592 11.24 -12.24 -1.46
N VAL A 593 11.81 -11.78 -2.55
CA VAL A 593 12.90 -10.80 -2.59
C VAL A 593 12.37 -9.55 -3.28
N ASP A 594 12.29 -8.45 -2.53
CA ASP A 594 12.06 -7.14 -3.14
C ASP A 594 13.28 -6.80 -4.01
N GLY A 595 13.04 -6.17 -5.16
CA GLY A 595 14.04 -6.04 -6.23
C GLY A 595 15.42 -5.57 -5.76
N VAL A 596 16.46 -6.23 -6.26
CA VAL A 596 17.85 -5.83 -6.02
C VAL A 596 18.09 -4.51 -6.76
N ASN A 597 17.83 -3.41 -6.06
CA ASN A 597 18.30 -2.08 -6.46
C ASN A 597 19.77 -2.21 -6.89
N ALA A 598 20.04 -1.84 -8.15
CA ALA A 598 21.40 -1.77 -8.66
C ALA A 598 22.24 -0.95 -7.68
N GLY A 599 23.50 -1.35 -7.47
CA GLY A 599 24.33 -1.00 -6.31
C GLY A 599 24.80 0.46 -6.20
N GLY A 600 23.97 1.42 -6.59
CA GLY A 600 24.18 2.84 -6.33
C GLY A 600 24.08 3.15 -4.84
N THR A 601 25.05 3.91 -4.34
CA THR A 601 24.92 4.67 -3.10
C THR A 601 23.71 5.60 -3.18
N LEU A 602 23.06 5.89 -2.05
CA LEU A 602 22.06 6.97 -2.00
C LEU A 602 22.74 8.28 -2.38
N GLU A 603 22.25 8.94 -3.44
CA GLU A 603 22.82 10.22 -3.90
C GLU A 603 22.60 11.32 -2.85
N GLN A 604 23.61 12.17 -2.63
CA GLN A 604 23.51 13.34 -1.77
C GLN A 604 23.54 14.63 -2.59
N ASP A 605 22.49 15.45 -2.51
CA ASP A 605 22.46 16.82 -3.02
C ASP A 605 22.75 17.81 -1.88
N SER A 606 23.25 19.01 -2.21
CA SER A 606 23.58 20.04 -1.23
C SER A 606 22.99 21.41 -1.62
N VAL A 607 22.09 21.92 -0.80
CA VAL A 607 21.33 23.14 -1.07
C VAL A 607 21.90 24.28 -0.24
N ALA A 608 22.66 25.17 -0.88
CA ALA A 608 23.08 26.42 -0.29
C ALA A 608 21.86 27.32 -0.02
N LEU A 609 21.61 27.62 1.25
CA LEU A 609 20.48 28.42 1.73
C LEU A 609 20.86 29.90 1.84
N THR A 610 19.85 30.77 1.89
CA THR A 610 20.02 32.22 1.97
C THR A 610 19.19 32.82 3.10
N ASN A 611 19.65 33.94 3.66
CA ASN A 611 18.91 34.67 4.69
C ASN A 611 17.48 35.04 4.19
N LEU A 612 16.48 34.77 5.02
CA LEU A 612 15.09 35.19 4.77
C LEU A 612 14.79 36.46 5.58
N VAL A 613 14.09 37.43 4.98
CA VAL A 613 13.42 38.50 5.74
C VAL A 613 11.98 38.09 6.06
N ALA A 614 11.38 38.70 7.08
CA ALA A 614 10.02 38.37 7.52
C ALA A 614 9.01 38.39 6.36
N GLY A 615 8.22 37.32 6.24
CA GLY A 615 7.27 37.08 5.16
C GLY A 615 7.84 36.33 3.94
N GLN A 616 9.16 36.14 3.82
CA GLN A 616 9.73 35.26 2.80
C GLN A 616 9.66 33.79 3.21
N SER A 617 9.59 32.91 2.21
CA SER A 617 9.64 31.47 2.36
C SER A 617 10.62 30.86 1.36
N VAL A 618 11.16 29.69 1.67
CA VAL A 618 11.91 28.83 0.75
C VAL A 618 11.39 27.40 0.88
N THR A 619 11.25 26.72 -0.27
CA THR A 619 10.82 25.33 -0.37
C THR A 619 11.96 24.47 -0.89
N VAL A 620 12.15 23.30 -0.29
CA VAL A 620 13.13 22.28 -0.67
C VAL A 620 12.44 20.92 -0.54
N ASP A 621 12.32 20.19 -1.64
CA ASP A 621 11.71 18.85 -1.71
C ASP A 621 10.41 18.70 -0.88
N GLY A 622 9.35 19.45 -1.23
CA GLY A 622 8.05 19.39 -0.56
C GLY A 622 7.97 20.09 0.81
N ARG A 623 9.10 20.28 1.51
CA ARG A 623 9.19 20.97 2.80
C ARG A 623 9.43 22.47 2.61
N THR A 624 8.80 23.30 3.44
CA THR A 624 8.85 24.77 3.32
C THR A 624 9.16 25.42 4.66
N VAL A 625 10.14 26.33 4.66
CA VAL A 625 10.49 27.20 5.80
C VAL A 625 10.07 28.62 5.49
N THR A 626 9.31 29.25 6.40
CA THR A 626 8.82 30.63 6.32
C THR A 626 9.34 31.45 7.50
N ALA A 627 9.83 32.66 7.23
CA ALA A 627 10.26 33.62 8.24
C ALA A 627 9.04 34.38 8.81
N SER A 628 8.46 33.88 9.91
CA SER A 628 7.17 34.34 10.43
C SER A 628 7.26 35.34 11.59
N GLY A 629 8.28 35.23 12.44
CA GLY A 629 8.47 36.09 13.63
C GLY A 629 9.58 37.16 13.49
N GLY A 630 10.32 37.16 12.39
CA GLY A 630 11.48 38.03 12.17
C GLY A 630 12.24 37.64 10.90
N ALA A 631 13.46 38.16 10.72
CA ALA A 631 14.39 37.63 9.72
C ALA A 631 15.09 36.37 10.26
N LEU A 632 15.54 35.50 9.35
CA LEU A 632 16.34 34.28 9.61
C LEU A 632 17.66 34.37 8.83
N SER A 633 18.78 34.03 9.45
CA SER A 633 20.04 33.76 8.76
C SER A 633 20.02 32.39 8.06
N ALA A 634 20.90 32.15 7.09
CA ALA A 634 20.95 30.89 6.35
C ALA A 634 21.10 29.65 7.26
N ALA A 635 21.84 29.75 8.37
CA ALA A 635 21.97 28.67 9.35
C ALA A 635 20.72 28.46 10.24
N GLU A 636 19.93 29.52 10.48
CA GLU A 636 18.61 29.38 11.12
C GLU A 636 17.58 28.77 10.14
N VAL A 637 17.72 29.02 8.83
CA VAL A 637 16.90 28.37 7.78
C VAL A 637 17.26 26.89 7.64
N GLU A 638 18.56 26.55 7.70
CA GLU A 638 19.08 25.17 7.78
C GLU A 638 18.47 24.43 8.98
N GLN A 639 18.67 24.95 10.20
CA GLN A 639 18.10 24.38 11.43
C GLN A 639 16.55 24.25 11.37
N ALA A 640 15.86 25.18 10.72
CA ALA A 640 14.41 25.07 10.53
C ALA A 640 14.04 23.89 9.62
N PHE A 641 14.77 23.64 8.53
CA PHE A 641 14.57 22.45 7.69
C PHE A 641 14.83 21.16 8.46
N SER A 642 15.91 21.10 9.23
CA SER A 642 16.38 19.89 9.93
C SER A 642 15.62 19.59 11.23
N SER A 643 14.71 20.47 11.65
CA SER A 643 13.94 20.34 12.90
C SER A 643 12.86 19.24 12.89
N GLY A 644 12.74 18.48 13.98
CA GLY A 644 11.72 17.43 14.12
C GLY A 644 12.07 16.11 13.43
N ILE A 645 13.31 15.96 12.95
CA ILE A 645 13.96 14.67 12.69
C ILE A 645 14.74 14.29 13.96
N ALA A 646 14.98 12.98 14.19
CA ALA A 646 15.53 12.48 15.44
C ALA A 646 16.86 13.13 15.87
N ASP A 647 17.08 13.26 17.17
CA ASP A 647 18.24 13.86 17.86
C ASP A 647 18.56 15.35 17.57
N ASN A 648 17.78 16.05 16.73
CA ASN A 648 18.09 17.43 16.32
C ASN A 648 17.35 18.53 17.13
N PRO A 649 17.88 19.78 17.22
CA PRO A 649 17.22 20.87 17.96
C PRO A 649 15.84 21.29 17.41
N ALA A 650 15.06 21.93 18.28
CA ALA A 650 13.82 22.60 17.90
C ALA A 650 14.08 23.79 16.96
N ALA A 651 13.12 24.07 16.07
CA ALA A 651 13.19 25.17 15.11
C ALA A 651 13.34 26.56 15.79
N PRO A 652 13.95 27.55 15.10
CA PRO A 652 13.99 28.93 15.57
C PRO A 652 12.59 29.50 15.84
N ALA A 653 12.40 30.22 16.94
CA ALA A 653 11.10 30.75 17.37
C ALA A 653 10.48 31.82 16.43
N ASN A 654 11.24 32.27 15.45
CA ASN A 654 10.88 33.18 14.35
C ASN A 654 10.63 32.47 13.02
N ALA A 655 10.74 31.14 12.96
CA ALA A 655 10.45 30.31 11.79
C ALA A 655 9.08 29.60 11.91
N THR A 656 8.48 29.31 10.78
CA THR A 656 7.36 28.36 10.65
C THR A 656 7.72 27.36 9.57
N VAL A 657 7.60 26.07 9.89
CA VAL A 657 7.97 24.95 9.02
C VAL A 657 6.71 24.19 8.66
N ASN A 658 6.54 23.83 7.39
CA ASN A 658 5.40 23.07 6.91
C ASN A 658 5.82 22.04 5.85
N GLY A 659 5.11 20.93 5.76
CA GLY A 659 5.45 19.80 4.89
C GLY A 659 6.59 18.91 5.41
N SER A 660 6.76 17.78 4.74
CA SER A 660 7.84 16.81 4.91
C SER A 660 8.73 16.83 3.67
N PHE A 661 9.97 16.35 3.80
CA PHE A 661 10.72 15.90 2.63
C PHE A 661 9.93 14.79 1.90
N THR A 662 9.93 14.82 0.57
CA THR A 662 9.13 13.93 -0.28
C THR A 662 9.95 12.88 -1.02
N ASN A 663 11.18 13.21 -1.42
CA ASN A 663 12.09 12.34 -2.18
C ASN A 663 13.44 12.16 -1.47
N PHE A 664 13.76 12.99 -0.47
CA PHE A 664 15.03 12.95 0.28
C PHE A 664 14.85 12.77 1.80
N ARG A 665 15.97 12.64 2.50
CA ARG A 665 16.14 12.72 3.96
C ARG A 665 17.24 13.72 4.27
N ASP A 666 17.09 14.41 5.40
CA ASP A 666 18.21 15.15 6.00
C ASP A 666 19.22 14.17 6.61
N ASN A 667 20.50 14.49 6.53
CA ASN A 667 21.63 13.68 6.99
C ASN A 667 22.58 14.54 7.87
N ASP A 668 21.98 15.46 8.64
CA ASP A 668 22.59 16.62 9.32
C ASP A 668 24.01 16.42 9.86
N VAL A 669 24.93 17.23 9.31
CA VAL A 669 26.21 17.58 9.92
C VAL A 669 26.43 19.10 9.78
N THR A 670 25.66 19.89 10.52
CA THR A 670 25.58 21.37 10.54
C THR A 670 26.63 22.11 9.69
N ASN A 671 26.27 22.49 8.47
CA ASN A 671 27.16 23.11 7.48
C ASN A 671 27.01 24.63 7.37
N ASN A 672 26.31 25.27 8.32
CA ASN A 672 26.25 26.72 8.52
C ASN A 672 25.72 27.47 7.27
N GLY A 673 24.53 27.07 6.83
CA GLY A 673 23.80 27.59 5.68
C GLY A 673 23.74 26.65 4.47
N THR A 674 24.05 25.35 4.62
CA THR A 674 24.02 24.39 3.51
C THR A 674 23.33 23.09 3.92
N LEU A 675 22.10 22.90 3.48
CA LEU A 675 21.30 21.70 3.79
C LEU A 675 21.78 20.52 2.92
N VAL A 676 22.13 19.38 3.52
CA VAL A 676 22.61 18.18 2.82
C VAL A 676 21.53 17.10 2.83
N LEU A 677 21.14 16.61 1.65
CA LEU A 677 19.96 15.78 1.46
C LEU A 677 20.31 14.48 0.75
N THR A 678 20.09 13.37 1.45
CA THR A 678 20.30 12.00 0.93
C THR A 678 19.00 11.50 0.29
N SER A 679 19.05 10.94 -0.91
CA SER A 679 17.86 10.35 -1.57
C SER A 679 17.19 9.28 -0.72
N ASN A 680 15.86 9.20 -0.74
CA ASN A 680 15.10 8.06 -0.18
C ASN A 680 15.27 6.77 -1.00
N THR A 681 15.75 6.88 -2.24
CA THR A 681 15.83 5.79 -3.22
C THR A 681 17.26 5.64 -3.74
N ALA A 682 17.73 4.40 -3.93
CA ALA A 682 18.98 4.15 -4.64
C ALA A 682 18.75 4.29 -6.16
N GLY A 683 19.66 4.98 -6.86
CA GLY A 683 19.51 5.39 -8.25
C GLY A 683 19.05 6.85 -8.42
N ASN A 684 18.88 7.27 -9.67
CA ASN A 684 18.74 8.68 -10.07
C ASN A 684 17.71 9.49 -9.25
N VAL A 685 18.16 10.62 -8.70
CA VAL A 685 17.30 11.69 -8.14
C VAL A 685 16.16 12.09 -9.09
N PRO A 686 14.89 12.06 -8.63
CA PRO A 686 13.74 12.54 -9.40
C PRO A 686 13.69 14.07 -9.58
N ALA A 687 14.45 14.58 -10.56
CA ALA A 687 14.57 15.99 -10.95
C ALA A 687 15.27 16.91 -9.92
N PRO A 688 15.93 18.01 -10.36
CA PRO A 688 16.76 18.82 -9.48
C PRO A 688 15.94 19.63 -8.47
N ILE A 689 16.51 19.84 -7.27
CA ILE A 689 15.87 20.61 -6.21
C ILE A 689 15.62 22.07 -6.65
N THR A 690 14.35 22.43 -6.81
CA THR A 690 13.88 23.76 -7.21
C THR A 690 13.59 24.65 -5.99
N SER A 691 14.59 25.41 -5.54
CA SER A 691 14.41 26.47 -4.54
C SER A 691 13.74 27.72 -5.16
N SER A 692 12.41 27.76 -5.16
CA SER A 692 11.65 28.93 -5.62
C SER A 692 11.61 30.02 -4.54
N ASN A 693 12.37 31.11 -4.73
CA ASN A 693 12.28 32.31 -3.89
C ASN A 693 11.33 33.35 -4.52
N GLY A 694 10.57 34.07 -3.70
CA GLY A 694 9.39 34.86 -4.10
C GLY A 694 9.63 36.18 -4.85
N ALA A 695 10.74 36.32 -5.57
CA ALA A 695 11.06 37.50 -6.37
C ALA A 695 11.94 37.14 -7.58
N THR A 696 11.89 37.93 -8.65
CA THR A 696 12.50 37.59 -9.95
C THR A 696 14.04 37.48 -9.89
N ALA A 697 14.53 36.25 -9.98
CA ALA A 697 15.94 35.88 -10.21
C ALA A 697 16.02 34.91 -11.41
N PRO A 698 17.16 34.81 -12.12
CA PRO A 698 17.27 33.94 -13.30
C PRO A 698 17.22 32.45 -12.91
N ALA A 699 16.62 31.64 -13.79
CA ALA A 699 16.52 30.19 -13.58
C ALA A 699 17.89 29.52 -13.64
N ARG A 700 18.18 28.65 -12.66
CA ARG A 700 19.32 27.72 -12.68
C ARG A 700 19.00 26.59 -13.68
N PRO A 701 19.91 26.22 -14.61
CA PRO A 701 19.72 25.04 -15.44
C PRO A 701 19.57 23.77 -14.58
N ALA A 702 18.83 22.79 -15.10
CA ALA A 702 18.82 21.45 -14.55
C ALA A 702 20.18 20.78 -14.82
N ILE A 703 20.74 20.12 -13.81
CA ILE A 703 21.88 19.22 -13.94
C ILE A 703 21.35 17.82 -13.67
N THR A 704 21.78 16.85 -14.49
CA THR A 704 21.46 15.42 -14.36
C THR A 704 22.78 14.67 -14.38
N ASN A 705 23.09 13.92 -13.31
CA ASN A 705 24.26 13.03 -13.24
C ASN A 705 23.89 11.61 -13.75
N VAL A 706 24.87 10.71 -14.00
CA VAL A 706 25.35 9.68 -13.04
C VAL A 706 26.80 9.21 -13.35
N PRO A 707 27.17 8.18 -14.17
CA PRO A 707 28.42 7.41 -13.94
C PRO A 707 29.46 7.36 -15.10
N GLY A 708 30.59 6.68 -14.84
CA GLY A 708 31.53 6.15 -15.84
C GLY A 708 31.44 4.62 -16.03
N VAL A 709 32.40 4.05 -16.78
CA VAL A 709 32.37 2.64 -17.23
C VAL A 709 32.82 1.62 -16.17
N VAL A 710 31.94 0.63 -15.94
CA VAL A 710 32.17 -0.79 -15.53
C VAL A 710 33.43 -1.10 -14.69
N ALA A 711 33.20 -1.39 -13.40
CA ALA A 711 34.13 -2.19 -12.60
C ALA A 711 34.20 -3.64 -13.13
N PRO A 712 35.38 -4.31 -13.07
CA PRO A 712 35.50 -5.70 -13.52
C PRO A 712 34.71 -6.63 -12.58
N ALA A 713 34.29 -7.79 -13.08
CA ALA A 713 33.61 -8.78 -12.24
C ALA A 713 34.49 -9.18 -11.04
N ALA A 714 33.90 -9.15 -9.84
CA ALA A 714 34.59 -9.53 -8.60
C ALA A 714 35.11 -10.98 -8.71
N PRO A 715 36.37 -11.28 -8.32
CA PRO A 715 36.91 -12.62 -8.45
C PRO A 715 36.08 -13.66 -7.70
N THR A 716 35.54 -14.65 -8.40
CA THR A 716 34.62 -15.63 -7.80
C THR A 716 35.41 -16.64 -6.96
N ALA A 717 35.11 -16.70 -5.67
CA ALA A 717 35.71 -17.63 -4.71
C ALA A 717 34.83 -18.87 -4.52
N ALA A 718 35.32 -20.04 -4.88
CA ALA A 718 34.72 -21.31 -4.49
C ALA A 718 35.37 -21.79 -3.18
N THR A 719 34.57 -22.16 -2.18
CA THR A 719 35.05 -22.71 -0.89
C THR A 719 34.75 -24.21 -0.81
N THR A 720 35.68 -24.96 -0.22
CA THR A 720 35.51 -26.39 0.06
C THR A 720 35.75 -26.64 1.54
N GLN A 721 34.64 -26.76 2.29
CA GLN A 721 34.71 -26.88 3.76
C GLN A 721 35.42 -28.16 4.21
N GLY A 722 36.21 -28.04 5.27
CA GLY A 722 36.78 -29.19 5.97
C GLY A 722 35.71 -29.99 6.72
N ASN A 723 35.83 -31.32 6.73
CA ASN A 723 34.85 -32.20 7.39
C ASN A 723 34.82 -32.00 8.91
N ASP A 724 33.63 -31.85 9.49
CA ASP A 724 33.44 -31.65 10.94
C ASP A 724 33.88 -32.86 11.77
N GLY A 725 34.87 -32.64 12.63
CA GLY A 725 35.06 -33.29 13.93
C GLY A 725 35.40 -34.78 13.98
N THR A 726 35.23 -35.53 12.89
CA THR A 726 35.13 -37.01 12.93
C THR A 726 36.24 -37.73 12.16
N VAL A 727 37.41 -37.83 12.80
CA VAL A 727 38.52 -38.76 12.53
C VAL A 727 39.12 -38.78 11.11
N GLY A 728 39.76 -37.69 10.72
CA GLY A 728 40.73 -37.63 9.60
C GLY A 728 42.10 -37.07 10.03
N PRO A 729 43.15 -37.18 9.19
CA PRO A 729 44.37 -36.39 9.36
C PRO A 729 44.08 -34.90 9.15
N ALA A 730 44.93 -34.03 9.71
CA ALA A 730 44.76 -32.58 9.62
C ALA A 730 44.67 -32.09 8.16
N GLN A 731 43.61 -31.33 7.87
CA GLN A 731 43.39 -30.66 6.58
C GLN A 731 43.65 -29.16 6.73
N THR A 732 44.09 -28.53 5.64
CA THR A 732 44.14 -27.07 5.49
C THR A 732 43.03 -26.64 4.56
N GLU A 733 42.26 -25.63 4.97
CA GLU A 733 41.24 -25.02 4.11
C GLU A 733 41.90 -24.35 2.89
N PHE A 734 41.19 -24.36 1.76
CA PHE A 734 41.54 -23.57 0.60
C PHE A 734 40.29 -23.05 -0.12
N SER A 735 40.44 -21.92 -0.80
CA SER A 735 39.47 -21.38 -1.73
C SER A 735 40.12 -21.14 -3.10
N ASP A 736 39.41 -21.51 -4.16
CA ASP A 736 39.83 -21.28 -5.54
C ASP A 736 39.18 -19.98 -6.04
N VAL A 737 40.00 -18.98 -6.36
CA VAL A 737 39.57 -17.65 -6.78
C VAL A 737 39.84 -17.45 -8.27
N THR A 738 38.78 -17.26 -9.05
CA THR A 738 38.84 -17.09 -10.50
C THR A 738 38.88 -15.60 -10.87
N PHE A 739 39.89 -15.18 -11.64
CA PHE A 739 40.06 -13.78 -12.06
C PHE A 739 39.52 -13.50 -13.47
N SER A 740 39.02 -12.28 -13.68
CA SER A 740 38.70 -11.73 -15.00
C SER A 740 39.88 -10.97 -15.61
N ASN A 741 39.84 -10.73 -16.93
CA ASN A 741 40.74 -9.76 -17.58
C ASN A 741 40.51 -8.34 -17.01
N LEU A 742 41.56 -7.52 -16.97
CA LEU A 742 41.53 -6.14 -16.49
C LEU A 742 42.00 -5.15 -17.56
N VAL A 743 41.46 -3.93 -17.54
CA VAL A 743 41.98 -2.79 -18.31
C VAL A 743 42.62 -1.73 -17.42
N ALA A 744 43.38 -0.81 -18.00
CA ALA A 744 44.15 0.19 -17.27
C ALA A 744 43.27 1.00 -16.29
N GLY A 745 43.71 1.10 -15.03
CA GLY A 745 42.99 1.76 -13.94
C GLY A 745 42.11 0.83 -13.10
N GLN A 746 41.67 -0.31 -13.63
CA GLN A 746 40.91 -1.28 -12.83
C GLN A 746 41.78 -1.97 -11.78
N SER A 747 41.17 -2.40 -10.68
CA SER A 747 41.86 -3.13 -9.62
C SER A 747 40.99 -4.21 -8.99
N VAL A 748 41.65 -5.28 -8.51
CA VAL A 748 41.06 -6.39 -7.77
C VAL A 748 41.81 -6.57 -6.45
N THR A 749 41.10 -6.83 -5.37
CA THR A 749 41.66 -7.07 -4.03
C THR A 749 41.24 -8.44 -3.54
N VAL A 750 42.19 -9.21 -2.99
CA VAL A 750 41.94 -10.52 -2.37
C VAL A 750 42.69 -10.58 -1.03
N ALA A 751 41.96 -10.81 0.07
CA ALA A 751 42.48 -10.97 1.43
C ALA A 751 43.59 -9.96 1.82
N GLY A 752 43.34 -8.67 1.57
CA GLY A 752 44.23 -7.56 1.92
C GLY A 752 45.31 -7.21 0.89
N LEU A 753 45.45 -7.98 -0.20
CA LEU A 753 46.37 -7.69 -1.31
C LEU A 753 45.61 -7.19 -2.54
N THR A 754 45.87 -5.94 -2.93
CA THR A 754 45.29 -5.29 -4.12
C THR A 754 46.25 -5.37 -5.31
N ALA A 755 45.73 -5.74 -6.48
CA ALA A 755 46.40 -5.70 -7.77
C ALA A 755 45.71 -4.68 -8.68
N THR A 756 46.46 -3.69 -9.19
CA THR A 756 45.95 -2.62 -10.05
C THR A 756 46.58 -2.70 -11.44
N ALA A 757 45.76 -2.71 -12.48
CA ALA A 757 46.20 -2.78 -13.87
C ALA A 757 46.72 -1.41 -14.36
N THR A 758 47.94 -1.38 -14.88
CA THR A 758 48.55 -0.18 -15.52
C THR A 758 48.49 -0.22 -17.05
N GLY A 759 47.80 -1.22 -17.59
CA GLY A 759 47.58 -1.51 -19.01
C GLY A 759 46.46 -2.55 -19.14
N ALA A 760 46.30 -3.15 -20.32
CA ALA A 760 45.45 -4.35 -20.45
C ALA A 760 46.17 -5.60 -19.90
N VAL A 761 45.44 -6.44 -19.16
CA VAL A 761 45.96 -7.62 -18.44
C VAL A 761 44.97 -8.77 -18.59
N THR A 762 45.44 -10.00 -18.84
CA THR A 762 44.59 -11.19 -18.88
C THR A 762 44.49 -11.90 -17.53
N ALA A 763 43.43 -12.70 -17.34
CA ALA A 763 43.23 -13.54 -16.15
C ALA A 763 44.47 -14.38 -15.78
N ALA A 764 45.08 -15.06 -16.76
CA ALA A 764 46.31 -15.84 -16.56
C ALA A 764 47.54 -14.98 -16.19
N GLN A 765 47.60 -13.72 -16.60
CA GLN A 765 48.65 -12.79 -16.15
C GLN A 765 48.46 -12.36 -14.68
N ILE A 766 47.21 -12.32 -14.19
CA ILE A 766 46.86 -12.03 -12.79
C ILE A 766 47.11 -13.28 -11.93
N GLU A 767 46.75 -14.46 -12.41
CA GLU A 767 47.06 -15.75 -11.77
C GLU A 767 48.56 -15.90 -11.51
N ASN A 768 49.38 -15.75 -12.55
CA ASN A 768 50.84 -15.76 -12.46
C ASN A 768 51.38 -14.67 -11.50
N ALA A 769 50.70 -13.53 -11.37
CA ALA A 769 51.09 -12.43 -10.49
C ALA A 769 50.95 -12.78 -9.00
N PHE A 770 49.78 -13.30 -8.61
CA PHE A 770 49.51 -13.69 -7.23
C PHE A 770 50.36 -14.89 -6.79
N VAL A 771 50.65 -15.83 -7.71
CA VAL A 771 51.46 -17.02 -7.44
C VAL A 771 52.96 -16.72 -7.34
N ASN A 772 53.54 -15.99 -8.30
CA ASN A 772 55.00 -15.82 -8.40
C ASN A 772 55.54 -14.49 -7.85
N GLY A 773 54.64 -13.56 -7.48
CA GLY A 773 54.99 -12.31 -6.81
C GLY A 773 55.53 -11.20 -7.74
N ILE A 774 55.78 -10.05 -7.12
CA ILE A 774 55.91 -8.71 -7.75
C ILE A 774 57.00 -8.60 -8.86
N ALA A 775 57.95 -9.53 -8.93
CA ALA A 775 59.22 -9.37 -9.65
C ALA A 775 59.14 -9.28 -11.21
N ASN A 776 58.02 -9.61 -11.85
CA ASN A 776 57.91 -9.69 -13.32
C ASN A 776 56.75 -8.89 -13.94
N ASN A 777 56.05 -8.04 -13.17
CA ASN A 777 54.67 -7.67 -13.48
C ASN A 777 54.46 -6.32 -14.21
N ALA A 778 54.90 -6.23 -15.47
CA ALA A 778 54.31 -5.27 -16.40
C ALA A 778 53.09 -5.93 -17.09
N PRO A 779 51.85 -5.39 -17.01
CA PRO A 779 51.43 -4.10 -16.46
C PRO A 779 50.47 -4.24 -15.23
N LEU A 780 51.00 -4.65 -14.07
CA LEU A 780 50.27 -4.75 -12.79
C LEU A 780 51.11 -4.16 -11.64
N THR A 781 50.53 -3.28 -10.84
CA THR A 781 51.09 -2.85 -9.55
C THR A 781 50.36 -3.49 -8.38
N PHE A 782 51.04 -3.65 -7.24
CA PHE A 782 50.46 -4.24 -6.03
C PHE A 782 50.54 -3.29 -4.84
N SER A 783 49.52 -3.32 -3.97
CA SER A 783 49.47 -2.62 -2.69
C SER A 783 48.76 -3.47 -1.63
N GLY A 784 48.97 -3.14 -0.34
CA GLY A 784 48.50 -3.97 0.77
C GLY A 784 49.39 -5.20 1.02
N ALA A 785 48.85 -6.22 1.66
CA ALA A 785 49.53 -7.46 2.01
C ALA A 785 48.53 -8.61 2.17
N LEU A 786 48.88 -9.81 1.68
CA LEU A 786 48.02 -10.99 1.80
C LEU A 786 48.03 -11.49 3.25
N THR A 787 46.87 -11.47 3.91
CA THR A 787 46.71 -11.90 5.31
C THR A 787 45.94 -13.21 5.41
N GLY A 788 46.34 -14.10 6.32
CA GLY A 788 45.64 -15.37 6.60
C GLY A 788 45.93 -16.50 5.59
N PHE A 789 46.15 -16.17 4.31
CA PHE A 789 46.27 -17.14 3.20
C PHE A 789 47.64 -17.11 2.49
N THR A 790 47.95 -18.19 1.77
CA THR A 790 49.03 -18.30 0.78
C THR A 790 48.48 -18.60 -0.60
N ALA A 791 48.94 -17.89 -1.63
CA ALA A 791 48.54 -18.11 -3.02
C ALA A 791 49.34 -19.25 -3.67
N GLY A 792 48.68 -20.07 -4.50
CA GLY A 792 49.26 -21.19 -5.24
C GLY A 792 48.46 -21.54 -6.50
N GLN A 793 49.01 -22.41 -7.34
CA GLN A 793 48.41 -22.79 -8.63
C GLN A 793 47.31 -23.84 -8.47
N ASN A 794 46.23 -23.74 -9.26
CA ASN A 794 45.19 -24.77 -9.35
C ASN A 794 45.58 -25.94 -10.29
N GLY A 795 46.85 -26.36 -10.27
CA GLY A 795 47.35 -27.47 -11.10
C GLY A 795 47.50 -27.18 -12.61
N ASN A 796 46.96 -26.07 -13.12
CA ASN A 796 47.03 -25.67 -14.52
C ASN A 796 47.35 -24.16 -14.64
N PRO A 797 48.54 -23.75 -15.11
CA PRO A 797 49.07 -22.40 -14.92
C PRO A 797 48.59 -21.36 -15.96
N THR A 798 47.37 -21.51 -16.49
CA THR A 798 46.83 -20.66 -17.57
C THR A 798 45.31 -20.46 -17.55
N ASP A 799 44.58 -20.95 -16.54
CA ASP A 799 43.11 -20.83 -16.50
C ASP A 799 42.61 -19.59 -15.75
N GLY A 800 43.48 -18.85 -15.08
CA GLY A 800 43.09 -17.66 -14.31
C GLY A 800 42.65 -17.96 -12.88
N VAL A 801 42.84 -19.18 -12.38
CA VAL A 801 42.39 -19.60 -11.04
C VAL A 801 43.56 -19.73 -10.06
N VAL A 802 43.54 -18.91 -9.01
CA VAL A 802 44.52 -18.97 -7.91
C VAL A 802 43.89 -19.69 -6.72
N ARG A 803 44.57 -20.73 -6.23
CA ARG A 803 44.20 -21.39 -4.97
C ARG A 803 44.82 -20.64 -3.80
N PHE A 804 43.99 -20.06 -2.95
CA PHE A 804 44.39 -19.45 -1.69
C PHE A 804 44.20 -20.47 -0.57
N THR A 805 45.31 -20.94 0.01
CA THR A 805 45.32 -21.94 1.10
C THR A 805 45.54 -21.26 2.44
N SER A 806 44.78 -21.65 3.46
CA SER A 806 44.91 -21.12 4.82
C SER A 806 46.32 -21.36 5.41
N THR A 807 46.83 -20.40 6.18
CA THR A 807 48.09 -20.53 6.93
C THR A 807 47.91 -21.21 8.30
N THR A 808 46.68 -21.48 8.73
CA THR A 808 46.34 -22.12 10.01
C THR A 808 45.50 -23.37 9.80
N ALA A 809 46.03 -24.53 10.20
CA ALA A 809 45.31 -25.80 10.09
C ALA A 809 44.39 -26.07 11.30
N ASN A 810 43.24 -26.70 11.04
CA ASN A 810 42.22 -27.12 12.02
C ASN A 810 41.50 -25.99 12.78
N PHE A 811 41.37 -24.81 12.17
CA PHE A 811 40.39 -23.79 12.54
C PHE A 811 39.65 -23.36 11.27
N ASP A 812 38.36 -23.06 11.44
CA ASP A 812 37.54 -22.31 10.48
C ASP A 812 38.14 -20.90 10.31
N VAL A 813 38.15 -20.36 9.09
CA VAL A 813 38.78 -19.07 8.76
C VAL A 813 37.78 -18.15 8.07
N ASP A 814 37.76 -16.87 8.46
CA ASP A 814 36.91 -15.86 7.83
C ASP A 814 37.03 -15.92 6.29
N ASN A 815 35.88 -16.07 5.63
CA ASN A 815 35.76 -16.27 4.18
C ASN A 815 36.60 -15.26 3.39
N ILE A 816 37.24 -15.72 2.33
CA ILE A 816 38.20 -14.93 1.56
C ILE A 816 37.54 -13.69 0.95
N THR A 817 37.95 -12.50 1.40
CA THR A 817 37.34 -11.23 0.98
C THR A 817 37.88 -10.79 -0.39
N THR A 818 36.97 -10.65 -1.35
CA THR A 818 37.25 -10.27 -2.74
C THR A 818 36.52 -8.98 -3.12
N ALA A 819 37.21 -7.99 -3.69
CA ALA A 819 36.60 -6.70 -4.09
C ALA A 819 37.20 -6.15 -5.40
N SER A 820 36.46 -5.28 -6.09
CA SER A 820 36.78 -4.75 -7.42
C SER A 820 36.34 -3.29 -7.58
N ASN A 821 37.24 -2.39 -7.99
CA ASN A 821 36.94 -0.96 -8.13
C ASN A 821 36.95 -0.49 -9.61
N GLY A 822 36.08 0.47 -9.93
CA GLY A 822 35.92 1.09 -11.26
C GLY A 822 36.76 2.36 -11.51
N THR A 823 36.48 3.06 -12.60
CA THR A 823 37.27 4.20 -13.12
C THR A 823 36.48 5.54 -13.20
N THR A 824 37.13 6.60 -13.71
CA THR A 824 36.67 8.00 -13.72
C THR A 824 35.40 8.32 -14.52
N GLU A 825 34.73 9.41 -14.12
CA GLU A 825 33.51 9.98 -14.70
C GLU A 825 33.76 10.80 -15.99
N ALA A 826 32.72 10.96 -16.81
CA ALA A 826 32.74 11.80 -18.02
C ALA A 826 31.40 12.48 -18.32
N ASN A 827 31.44 13.69 -18.89
CA ASN A 827 30.27 14.49 -19.29
C ASN A 827 30.25 14.72 -20.80
N THR A 828 29.09 14.63 -21.47
CA THR A 828 28.99 14.92 -22.91
C THR A 828 28.13 16.18 -23.18
N ILE A 829 28.70 17.16 -23.89
CA ILE A 829 28.09 18.46 -24.16
C ILE A 829 27.84 18.64 -25.66
N THR A 830 26.57 18.81 -26.03
CA THR A 830 26.16 19.20 -27.40
C THR A 830 26.08 20.72 -27.51
N PHE A 831 26.92 21.35 -28.34
CA PHE A 831 26.94 22.81 -28.43
C PHE A 831 25.89 23.40 -29.39
N ALA A 832 25.52 24.66 -29.15
CA ALA A 832 24.62 25.43 -30.01
C ALA A 832 25.39 26.42 -30.91
N ALA A 833 24.78 26.81 -32.03
CA ALA A 833 25.27 27.92 -32.86
C ALA A 833 25.04 29.27 -32.15
N LEU A 834 25.99 30.20 -32.27
CA LEU A 834 26.00 31.48 -31.56
C LEU A 834 26.01 32.67 -32.50
N ASN A 835 25.30 33.74 -32.13
CA ASN A 835 25.31 35.02 -32.83
C ASN A 835 26.41 35.94 -32.29
N ALA A 836 26.74 36.98 -33.06
CA ALA A 836 27.69 38.01 -32.63
C ALA A 836 27.27 38.64 -31.29
N GLY A 837 28.17 38.60 -30.30
CA GLY A 837 27.92 39.10 -28.94
C GLY A 837 27.32 38.09 -27.96
N GLN A 838 27.11 36.82 -28.35
CA GLN A 838 26.75 35.75 -27.43
C GLN A 838 27.99 34.99 -26.93
N SER A 839 27.96 34.56 -25.67
CA SER A 839 29.03 33.80 -25.01
C SER A 839 28.52 32.49 -24.42
N VAL A 840 29.40 31.49 -24.39
CA VAL A 840 29.24 30.20 -23.68
C VAL A 840 30.48 29.98 -22.82
N THR A 841 30.27 29.63 -21.55
CA THR A 841 31.31 29.22 -20.61
C THR A 841 31.15 27.74 -20.29
N VAL A 842 32.26 27.00 -20.17
CA VAL A 842 32.32 25.60 -19.74
C VAL A 842 33.50 25.45 -18.77
N GLY A 843 33.22 25.14 -17.51
CA GLY A 843 34.25 25.13 -16.46
C GLY A 843 34.92 26.51 -16.31
N ASP A 844 36.25 26.56 -16.36
CA ASP A 844 37.04 27.79 -16.34
C ASP A 844 37.20 28.48 -17.72
N GLN A 845 36.72 27.85 -18.80
CA GLN A 845 36.96 28.28 -20.18
C GLN A 845 35.74 29.00 -20.76
N THR A 846 35.93 30.05 -21.57
CA THR A 846 34.82 30.88 -22.10
C THR A 846 35.01 31.27 -23.57
N PHE A 847 34.09 30.82 -24.41
CA PHE A 847 33.99 31.22 -25.80
C PHE A 847 33.06 32.44 -25.95
N THR A 848 33.42 33.39 -26.82
CA THR A 848 32.58 34.54 -27.17
C THR A 848 32.58 34.76 -28.68
N ALA A 849 31.40 34.69 -29.29
CA ALA A 849 31.23 34.83 -30.73
C ALA A 849 31.35 36.30 -31.15
N THR A 850 32.43 36.66 -31.85
CA THR A 850 32.61 38.02 -32.43
C THR A 850 31.85 38.23 -33.74
N ALA A 851 31.45 37.14 -34.39
CA ALA A 851 30.57 37.04 -35.54
C ALA A 851 29.72 35.77 -35.41
N PRO A 852 28.60 35.61 -36.15
CA PRO A 852 27.80 34.39 -36.10
C PRO A 852 28.61 33.14 -36.46
N THR A 853 28.48 32.06 -35.68
CA THR A 853 29.29 30.84 -35.78
C THR A 853 28.50 29.57 -35.49
N THR A 854 28.94 28.43 -36.04
CA THR A 854 28.25 27.13 -35.94
C THR A 854 28.56 26.41 -34.62
N ALA A 855 27.69 25.47 -34.23
CA ALA A 855 27.90 24.59 -33.07
C ALA A 855 29.26 23.87 -33.10
N ASN A 856 29.66 23.31 -34.26
CA ASN A 856 30.94 22.63 -34.42
C ASN A 856 32.14 23.55 -34.15
N ASN A 857 32.06 24.84 -34.49
CA ASN A 857 33.14 25.79 -34.19
C ASN A 857 33.23 26.13 -32.69
N VAL A 858 32.15 25.93 -31.92
CA VAL A 858 32.13 26.11 -30.46
C VAL A 858 32.67 24.86 -29.77
N ALA A 859 32.25 23.66 -30.20
CA ALA A 859 32.81 22.38 -29.73
C ALA A 859 34.34 22.32 -29.95
N THR A 860 34.77 22.46 -31.21
CA THR A 860 36.21 22.44 -31.55
C THR A 860 37.01 23.56 -30.84
N TYR A 861 36.38 24.63 -30.31
CA TYR A 861 37.07 25.54 -29.39
C TYR A 861 37.34 24.90 -28.02
N PHE A 862 36.35 24.29 -27.36
CA PHE A 862 36.53 23.66 -26.05
C PHE A 862 37.36 22.36 -26.11
N ALA A 863 37.26 21.58 -27.18
CA ALA A 863 38.17 20.47 -27.44
C ALA A 863 39.65 20.89 -27.55
N ASN A 864 39.94 22.13 -27.98
CA ASN A 864 41.29 22.70 -28.02
C ASN A 864 41.66 23.58 -26.80
N ASN A 865 40.68 23.96 -25.98
CA ASN A 865 40.83 24.78 -24.78
C ASN A 865 40.13 24.04 -23.63
N VAL A 866 40.75 22.94 -23.21
CA VAL A 866 40.19 21.98 -22.26
C VAL A 866 40.11 22.58 -20.84
N PRO A 867 38.94 22.50 -20.16
CA PRO A 867 38.80 22.94 -18.78
C PRO A 867 39.74 22.22 -17.80
N ALA A 868 40.18 22.94 -16.77
CA ALA A 868 41.13 22.42 -15.78
C ALA A 868 40.55 21.19 -15.04
N GLY A 869 41.30 20.07 -15.07
CA GLY A 869 40.92 18.80 -14.45
C GLY A 869 40.30 17.77 -15.40
N TYR A 870 40.14 18.08 -16.69
CA TYR A 870 39.46 17.22 -17.67
C TYR A 870 40.34 16.87 -18.89
N THR A 871 39.85 15.93 -19.70
CA THR A 871 40.34 15.56 -21.05
C THR A 871 39.16 15.51 -22.01
N VAL A 872 39.33 15.80 -23.32
CA VAL A 872 38.19 16.00 -24.25
C VAL A 872 38.32 15.20 -25.53
N THR A 873 37.20 14.69 -26.04
CA THR A 873 37.03 14.07 -27.37
C THR A 873 35.92 14.78 -28.15
N ASP A 874 36.25 15.41 -29.29
CA ASP A 874 35.29 16.05 -30.23
C ASP A 874 34.71 15.00 -31.19
N ASN A 875 33.38 14.91 -31.27
CA ASN A 875 32.61 14.06 -32.18
C ASN A 875 31.71 14.90 -33.12
N ASN A 876 32.31 15.85 -33.85
CA ASN A 876 31.66 16.70 -34.86
C ASN A 876 30.55 17.61 -34.26
N GLY A 877 30.90 18.38 -33.22
CA GLY A 877 29.98 19.33 -32.58
C GLY A 877 29.38 18.88 -31.25
N VAL A 878 29.80 17.71 -30.78
CA VAL A 878 29.50 17.14 -29.46
C VAL A 878 30.83 16.75 -28.82
N ASP A 879 31.14 17.32 -27.65
CA ASP A 879 32.40 17.06 -26.94
C ASP A 879 32.16 16.21 -25.69
N THR A 880 32.97 15.19 -25.45
CA THR A 880 32.96 14.40 -24.21
C THR A 880 34.16 14.75 -23.32
N PHE A 881 33.90 15.28 -22.13
CA PHE A 881 34.85 15.75 -21.11
C PHE A 881 35.02 14.71 -20.00
N THR A 882 36.15 13.99 -19.95
CA THR A 882 36.44 12.96 -18.94
C THR A 882 37.34 13.49 -17.83
N SER A 883 36.98 13.24 -16.57
CA SER A 883 37.73 13.68 -15.38
C SER A 883 39.11 13.02 -15.26
N THR A 884 40.10 13.76 -14.78
CA THR A 884 41.50 13.29 -14.61
C THR A 884 41.82 12.75 -13.21
N THR A 885 40.90 12.81 -12.25
CA THR A 885 41.13 12.39 -10.85
C THR A 885 40.23 11.21 -10.46
N PRO A 886 40.79 10.02 -10.20
CA PRO A 886 40.00 8.86 -9.76
C PRO A 886 39.37 9.02 -8.37
N ASN A 887 38.09 8.66 -8.28
CA ASN A 887 37.39 8.32 -7.03
C ASN A 887 37.37 9.39 -5.92
N SER A 888 37.23 10.66 -6.33
CA SER A 888 36.79 11.77 -5.47
C SER A 888 35.77 12.60 -6.24
N ASP A 889 34.60 12.83 -5.64
CA ASP A 889 33.54 13.69 -6.18
C ASP A 889 34.07 15.12 -6.44
N VAL A 890 33.86 15.63 -7.66
CA VAL A 890 34.49 16.86 -8.16
C VAL A 890 33.51 18.02 -8.11
N THR A 891 33.43 18.70 -6.96
CA THR A 891 32.70 19.96 -6.86
C THR A 891 33.31 21.05 -7.76
N PRO A 892 32.58 21.67 -8.71
CA PRO A 892 31.29 21.29 -9.28
C PRO A 892 31.40 20.62 -10.66
N ASN A 893 30.36 19.86 -11.01
CA ASN A 893 30.07 19.40 -12.38
C ASN A 893 30.12 20.58 -13.39
N LEU A 894 30.46 20.32 -14.66
CA LEU A 894 30.79 21.31 -15.71
C LEU A 894 29.67 22.34 -15.93
N ALA A 895 29.74 23.46 -15.20
CA ALA A 895 28.74 24.50 -15.24
C ALA A 895 28.73 25.25 -16.57
N VAL A 896 27.78 24.90 -17.44
CA VAL A 896 27.58 25.61 -18.71
C VAL A 896 26.71 26.85 -18.49
N THR A 897 27.22 28.04 -18.83
CA THR A 897 26.45 29.29 -18.71
C THR A 897 26.48 30.10 -20.01
N THR A 898 25.41 30.85 -20.27
CA THR A 898 25.22 31.63 -21.50
C THR A 898 24.81 33.06 -21.20
N ALA A 899 25.37 34.03 -21.91
CA ALA A 899 25.02 35.46 -21.77
C ALA A 899 24.72 36.13 -23.12
N GLY A 900 23.73 37.03 -23.12
CA GLY A 900 23.32 37.81 -24.30
C GLY A 900 21.96 38.50 -24.11
N THR A 901 21.64 39.48 -24.96
CA THR A 901 20.37 40.24 -24.92
C THR A 901 19.15 39.47 -25.45
N ALA A 902 19.38 38.32 -26.07
CA ALA A 902 18.41 37.25 -26.23
C ALA A 902 19.12 35.94 -25.89
N ALA A 903 18.58 35.18 -24.92
CA ALA A 903 19.17 33.91 -24.52
C ALA A 903 18.94 32.85 -25.63
N PRO A 904 19.97 32.09 -26.02
CA PRO A 904 19.77 30.92 -26.87
C PRO A 904 19.04 29.81 -26.10
N VAL A 905 18.53 28.80 -26.82
CA VAL A 905 18.13 27.54 -26.18
C VAL A 905 19.38 26.93 -25.54
N ALA A 906 19.27 26.51 -24.28
CA ALA A 906 20.39 25.92 -23.55
C ALA A 906 20.85 24.61 -24.23
N PRO A 907 22.16 24.31 -24.25
CA PRO A 907 22.66 23.04 -24.74
C PRO A 907 22.14 21.88 -23.87
N THR A 908 21.73 20.79 -24.51
CA THR A 908 21.23 19.59 -23.83
C THR A 908 22.37 18.60 -23.60
N ALA A 909 22.53 18.16 -22.35
CA ALA A 909 23.28 16.96 -22.00
C ALA A 909 22.32 15.77 -21.85
N THR A 910 22.77 14.57 -22.21
CA THR A 910 22.00 13.32 -22.10
C THR A 910 22.89 12.26 -21.48
N GLU A 911 22.32 11.47 -20.58
CA GLU A 911 23.03 10.48 -19.75
C GLU A 911 22.46 9.07 -19.97
N THR A 912 23.25 8.02 -19.71
CA THR A 912 22.83 6.62 -19.84
C THR A 912 23.55 5.73 -18.84
N THR A 913 22.86 5.38 -17.76
CA THR A 913 23.35 4.52 -16.68
C THR A 913 23.51 3.05 -17.13
N ALA A 914 24.68 2.49 -16.87
CA ALA A 914 24.85 1.03 -16.74
C ALA A 914 24.65 0.64 -15.27
N ALA A 915 23.95 -0.46 -15.01
CA ALA A 915 23.69 -0.90 -13.64
C ALA A 915 24.99 -1.29 -12.91
N VAL A 916 25.21 -0.71 -11.73
CA VAL A 916 26.19 -1.25 -10.77
C VAL A 916 25.64 -2.58 -10.26
N ALA A 917 26.45 -3.64 -10.30
CA ALA A 917 26.07 -4.94 -9.76
C ALA A 917 25.62 -4.79 -8.30
N GLY A 918 24.38 -5.15 -8.02
CA GLY A 918 23.80 -5.05 -6.67
C GLY A 918 24.37 -6.09 -5.72
N PRO A 919 24.10 -5.99 -4.41
CA PRO A 919 24.38 -7.07 -3.48
C PRO A 919 23.50 -8.28 -3.83
N GLY A 920 24.09 -9.48 -3.86
CA GLY A 920 23.36 -10.73 -4.08
C GLY A 920 22.78 -11.31 -2.79
N PHE A 921 22.01 -12.38 -2.92
CA PHE A 921 21.50 -13.17 -1.79
C PHE A 921 21.98 -14.63 -1.85
N ASN A 922 22.18 -15.25 -0.69
CA ASN A 922 22.39 -16.70 -0.57
C ASN A 922 21.32 -17.30 0.35
N ILE A 923 20.41 -18.12 -0.20
CA ILE A 923 19.30 -18.72 0.55
C ILE A 923 19.37 -20.24 0.43
N ILE A 924 19.64 -20.91 1.54
CA ILE A 924 19.86 -22.36 1.56
C ILE A 924 18.72 -23.13 2.22
N ASN A 925 18.61 -24.41 1.85
CA ASN A 925 17.70 -25.39 2.42
C ASN A 925 16.20 -25.10 2.18
N PHE A 926 15.85 -24.66 0.97
CA PHE A 926 14.49 -24.88 0.46
C PHE A 926 14.17 -26.39 0.47
N THR A 927 12.90 -26.74 0.65
CA THR A 927 12.42 -28.10 0.36
C THR A 927 11.92 -28.18 -1.08
N SER A 928 11.95 -29.38 -1.68
CA SER A 928 11.52 -29.60 -3.06
C SER A 928 10.09 -29.09 -3.30
N GLY A 929 9.91 -28.28 -4.34
CA GLY A 929 8.69 -27.50 -4.59
C GLY A 929 8.65 -26.13 -3.89
N GLY A 930 9.78 -25.65 -3.33
CA GLY A 930 9.93 -24.30 -2.78
C GLY A 930 9.97 -23.21 -3.85
N THR A 931 9.70 -21.97 -3.44
CA THR A 931 9.51 -20.84 -4.35
C THR A 931 10.36 -19.63 -3.97
N LEU A 932 11.09 -19.09 -4.95
CA LEU A 932 11.67 -17.75 -4.93
C LEU A 932 10.78 -16.80 -5.74
N GLU A 933 10.21 -15.79 -5.09
CA GLU A 933 9.53 -14.68 -5.75
C GLU A 933 10.46 -13.47 -5.87
N LEU A 934 10.51 -12.87 -7.06
CA LEU A 934 11.27 -11.67 -7.38
C LEU A 934 10.27 -10.58 -7.75
N ASP A 935 10.20 -9.51 -6.95
CA ASP A 935 9.38 -8.31 -7.25
C ASP A 935 10.16 -7.28 -8.10
N GLY A 936 11.43 -7.53 -8.38
CA GLY A 936 12.28 -6.72 -9.25
C GLY A 936 13.60 -7.42 -9.61
N ALA A 937 14.41 -6.77 -10.44
CA ALA A 937 15.65 -7.33 -11.01
C ALA A 937 16.67 -7.81 -9.96
N VAL A 938 17.37 -8.91 -10.27
CA VAL A 938 18.52 -9.43 -9.52
C VAL A 938 19.81 -9.06 -10.25
N ASN A 939 20.52 -8.09 -9.69
CA ASN A 939 21.75 -7.51 -10.26
C ASN A 939 23.03 -7.97 -9.54
N GLY A 940 22.91 -8.86 -8.56
CA GLY A 940 24.03 -9.40 -7.76
C GLY A 940 24.14 -10.90 -7.90
N ALA A 941 25.38 -11.43 -7.83
CA ALA A 941 25.62 -12.88 -7.88
C ALA A 941 24.91 -13.57 -6.71
N SER A 942 23.88 -14.36 -7.02
CA SER A 942 22.93 -14.89 -6.03
C SER A 942 22.79 -16.41 -6.18
N SER A 943 22.48 -17.09 -5.07
CA SER A 943 22.40 -18.55 -5.03
C SER A 943 21.24 -19.05 -4.17
N VAL A 944 20.64 -20.14 -4.62
CA VAL A 944 19.62 -20.90 -3.87
C VAL A 944 19.96 -22.39 -3.86
N SER A 945 19.63 -23.09 -2.77
CA SER A 945 19.78 -24.55 -2.69
C SER A 945 18.52 -25.25 -2.17
N VAL A 946 18.21 -26.38 -2.79
CA VAL A 946 17.20 -27.34 -2.33
C VAL A 946 17.89 -28.44 -1.52
N ASN A 947 17.38 -28.71 -0.32
CA ASN A 947 17.95 -29.69 0.62
C ASN A 947 17.77 -31.12 0.09
N GLY A 948 18.88 -31.83 -0.12
CA GLY A 948 18.91 -33.21 -0.64
C GLY A 948 18.94 -33.34 -2.17
N ALA A 949 19.01 -32.22 -2.90
CA ALA A 949 19.13 -32.20 -4.36
C ALA A 949 20.46 -32.82 -4.87
N ASP A 950 21.46 -32.99 -4.01
CA ASP A 950 22.72 -33.70 -4.31
C ASP A 950 22.60 -35.23 -4.35
N VAL A 951 21.47 -35.79 -3.88
CA VAL A 951 21.24 -37.26 -3.79
C VAL A 951 19.92 -37.73 -4.40
N SER A 952 18.98 -36.82 -4.64
CA SER A 952 17.72 -37.07 -5.34
C SER A 952 17.89 -36.87 -6.86
N THR A 953 16.86 -37.21 -7.65
CA THR A 953 16.85 -37.05 -9.13
C THR A 953 15.47 -36.64 -9.65
N THR A 954 14.70 -35.96 -8.81
CA THR A 954 13.30 -35.55 -9.07
C THR A 954 12.98 -34.19 -8.46
N ASP A 955 14.00 -33.34 -8.27
CA ASP A 955 13.81 -32.11 -7.53
C ASP A 955 13.14 -31.01 -8.32
N VAL A 956 12.37 -30.20 -7.60
CA VAL A 956 11.56 -29.11 -8.14
C VAL A 956 11.91 -27.82 -7.42
N PHE A 957 12.13 -26.75 -8.19
CA PHE A 957 12.24 -25.40 -7.67
C PHE A 957 11.37 -24.44 -8.49
N ASN A 958 10.71 -23.49 -7.84
CA ASN A 958 9.86 -22.51 -8.50
C ASN A 958 10.48 -21.11 -8.43
N ILE A 959 10.43 -20.38 -9.54
CA ILE A 959 10.73 -18.95 -9.62
C ILE A 959 9.45 -18.23 -10.00
N LYS A 960 9.13 -17.12 -9.32
CA LYS A 960 8.02 -16.23 -9.68
C LYS A 960 8.56 -14.83 -9.99
N LEU A 961 8.26 -14.33 -11.19
CA LEU A 961 8.58 -12.97 -11.62
C LEU A 961 7.33 -12.09 -11.45
N ASN A 962 7.32 -11.22 -10.44
CA ASN A 962 6.14 -10.50 -9.96
C ASN A 962 6.30 -8.97 -10.09
N GLY A 963 6.50 -8.49 -11.33
CA GLY A 963 6.83 -7.10 -11.62
C GLY A 963 5.66 -6.21 -12.06
N VAL A 964 5.70 -4.93 -11.67
CA VAL A 964 4.96 -3.83 -12.37
C VAL A 964 5.73 -3.32 -13.61
N ALA A 965 7.00 -3.65 -13.71
CA ALA A 965 7.90 -3.42 -14.84
C ALA A 965 8.59 -4.75 -15.22
N ASN A 966 9.34 -4.78 -16.33
CA ASN A 966 10.13 -5.96 -16.67
C ASN A 966 11.19 -6.22 -15.60
N ILE A 967 11.33 -7.48 -15.21
CA ILE A 967 12.46 -7.95 -14.43
C ILE A 967 13.59 -8.24 -15.43
N VAL A 968 14.77 -7.69 -15.19
CA VAL A 968 15.93 -7.80 -16.08
C VAL A 968 17.14 -8.15 -15.26
N ASP A 969 17.31 -9.43 -15.00
CA ASP A 969 18.43 -9.94 -14.23
C ASP A 969 19.72 -9.81 -15.04
N THR A 970 20.74 -9.19 -14.44
CA THR A 970 22.06 -8.99 -15.06
C THR A 970 23.13 -9.92 -14.49
N ALA A 971 22.82 -10.63 -13.40
CA ALA A 971 23.62 -11.69 -12.82
C ALA A 971 22.82 -13.00 -12.77
N ALA A 972 23.48 -14.15 -12.96
CA ALA A 972 22.80 -15.44 -12.91
C ALA A 972 22.50 -15.89 -11.47
N ILE A 973 21.26 -16.33 -11.24
CA ILE A 973 20.86 -17.04 -10.03
C ILE A 973 21.37 -18.48 -10.17
N THR A 974 22.26 -18.91 -9.28
CA THR A 974 22.76 -20.28 -9.25
C THR A 974 21.80 -21.17 -8.48
N ILE A 975 21.35 -22.25 -9.12
CA ILE A 975 20.48 -23.28 -8.56
C ILE A 975 21.25 -24.60 -8.68
N ALA A 976 21.54 -25.22 -7.55
CA ALA A 976 22.37 -26.43 -7.53
C ALA A 976 21.52 -27.70 -7.54
N ASN A 977 21.74 -28.54 -8.55
CA ASN A 977 21.28 -29.93 -8.65
C ASN A 977 19.75 -30.15 -8.75
N VAL A 978 18.98 -29.24 -9.36
CA VAL A 978 17.52 -29.38 -9.45
C VAL A 978 17.09 -29.85 -10.86
N GLU A 979 16.39 -30.99 -10.99
CA GLU A 979 15.97 -31.49 -12.31
C GLU A 979 14.89 -30.65 -13.00
N THR A 980 14.01 -29.99 -12.23
CA THR A 980 12.83 -29.28 -12.73
C THR A 980 12.77 -27.86 -12.17
N VAL A 981 12.93 -26.85 -13.03
CA VAL A 981 12.70 -25.44 -12.65
C VAL A 981 11.41 -24.94 -13.29
N ASN A 982 10.45 -24.53 -12.46
CA ASN A 982 9.20 -23.92 -12.91
C ASN A 982 9.33 -22.40 -12.81
N VAL A 983 9.16 -21.69 -13.93
CA VAL A 983 9.11 -20.23 -13.95
C VAL A 983 7.65 -19.79 -14.09
N SER A 984 7.26 -18.82 -13.29
CA SER A 984 5.92 -18.24 -13.33
C SER A 984 5.97 -16.72 -13.46
N THR A 985 5.12 -16.13 -14.30
CA THR A 985 5.10 -14.68 -14.52
C THR A 985 3.78 -14.04 -14.06
N SER A 986 3.90 -12.87 -13.43
CA SER A 986 2.80 -12.13 -12.83
C SER A 986 3.01 -10.63 -13.07
N TYR A 987 2.94 -10.23 -14.34
CA TYR A 987 3.05 -8.83 -14.72
C TYR A 987 1.74 -8.09 -14.43
N THR A 988 1.82 -6.96 -13.72
CA THR A 988 0.64 -6.18 -13.27
C THR A 988 0.63 -4.72 -13.73
N GLY A 989 1.64 -4.27 -14.49
CA GLY A 989 1.73 -2.89 -14.97
C GLY A 989 0.68 -2.53 -16.03
N THR A 990 0.35 -1.24 -16.11
CA THR A 990 -0.74 -0.71 -16.97
C THR A 990 -0.30 -0.38 -18.39
N THR A 991 1.00 -0.45 -18.70
CA THR A 991 1.58 -0.19 -20.02
C THR A 991 2.27 -1.45 -20.53
N ALA A 992 1.81 -2.00 -21.65
CA ALA A 992 2.44 -3.18 -22.25
C ALA A 992 3.94 -2.92 -22.51
N PRO A 993 4.86 -3.75 -21.97
CA PRO A 993 6.30 -3.59 -22.20
C PRO A 993 6.69 -3.82 -23.67
N ALA A 994 7.91 -3.40 -24.02
CA ALA A 994 8.46 -3.57 -25.37
C ALA A 994 9.13 -4.94 -25.61
N ALA A 995 9.41 -5.71 -24.55
CA ALA A 995 10.13 -6.98 -24.58
C ALA A 995 9.72 -7.88 -23.40
N ALA A 996 10.18 -9.13 -23.42
CA ALA A 996 10.12 -10.06 -22.30
C ALA A 996 10.99 -9.61 -21.10
N SER A 997 10.78 -10.25 -19.94
CA SER A 997 11.67 -10.14 -18.78
C SER A 997 12.88 -11.07 -18.96
N THR A 998 14.07 -10.64 -18.55
CA THR A 998 15.29 -11.47 -18.62
C THR A 998 15.51 -12.15 -17.28
N LEU A 999 15.65 -13.48 -17.31
CA LEU A 999 15.93 -14.33 -16.14
C LEU A 999 17.15 -15.19 -16.45
N LEU A 1000 18.21 -15.00 -15.67
CA LEU A 1000 19.48 -15.70 -15.84
C LEU A 1000 19.61 -16.81 -14.80
N ILE A 1001 19.66 -18.07 -15.25
CA ILE A 1001 19.77 -19.25 -14.38
C ILE A 1001 21.09 -19.96 -14.66
N ASN A 1002 21.78 -20.37 -13.60
CA ASN A 1002 22.89 -21.32 -13.67
C ASN A 1002 22.47 -22.60 -12.94
N ASP A 1003 21.94 -23.57 -13.71
CA ASP A 1003 21.61 -24.91 -13.24
C ASP A 1003 22.07 -25.93 -14.30
N THR A 1004 23.13 -26.67 -13.97
CA THR A 1004 23.67 -27.70 -14.87
C THR A 1004 23.02 -29.07 -14.70
N ALA A 1005 22.12 -29.26 -13.73
CA ALA A 1005 21.36 -30.50 -13.55
C ALA A 1005 19.99 -30.44 -14.25
N ALA A 1006 19.38 -29.26 -14.31
CA ALA A 1006 18.08 -29.01 -14.91
C ALA A 1006 17.85 -29.78 -16.22
N THR A 1007 16.81 -30.61 -16.23
CA THR A 1007 16.36 -31.41 -17.38
C THR A 1007 15.07 -30.84 -17.98
N THR A 1008 14.26 -30.17 -17.14
CA THR A 1008 12.95 -29.63 -17.49
C THR A 1008 12.82 -28.20 -17.00
N ILE A 1009 12.48 -27.28 -17.91
CA ILE A 1009 12.05 -25.92 -17.60
C ILE A 1009 10.57 -25.81 -17.98
N THR A 1010 9.74 -25.29 -17.07
CA THR A 1010 8.36 -24.89 -17.41
C THR A 1010 8.20 -23.38 -17.29
N VAL A 1011 7.31 -22.78 -18.07
CA VAL A 1011 7.01 -21.35 -18.05
C VAL A 1011 5.49 -21.14 -18.12
N SER A 1012 4.94 -20.30 -17.23
CA SER A 1012 3.49 -20.04 -17.21
C SER A 1012 3.11 -18.71 -16.56
N GLY A 1013 2.10 -18.03 -17.11
CA GLY A 1013 1.73 -16.70 -16.64
C GLY A 1013 1.18 -15.80 -17.74
N ASN A 1014 1.56 -14.53 -17.72
CA ASN A 1014 1.05 -13.49 -18.63
C ASN A 1014 2.14 -12.62 -19.28
N HIS A 1015 3.42 -12.97 -19.18
CA HIS A 1015 4.54 -12.17 -19.65
C HIS A 1015 5.75 -13.03 -20.04
N GLY A 1016 6.46 -12.64 -21.11
CA GLY A 1016 7.53 -13.43 -21.68
C GLY A 1016 8.77 -13.53 -20.79
N VAL A 1017 9.55 -14.59 -20.99
CA VAL A 1017 10.83 -14.84 -20.29
C VAL A 1017 11.94 -15.10 -21.29
N ASN A 1018 13.05 -14.38 -21.13
CA ASN A 1018 14.27 -14.53 -21.93
C ASN A 1018 15.38 -15.16 -21.08
N PHE A 1019 15.80 -16.36 -21.48
CA PHE A 1019 16.86 -17.14 -20.82
C PHE A 1019 18.25 -16.92 -21.43
N THR A 1020 18.42 -16.01 -22.41
CA THR A 1020 19.69 -15.78 -23.10
C THR A 1020 20.80 -15.38 -22.14
N GLY A 1021 21.82 -16.24 -22.01
CA GLY A 1021 22.91 -16.11 -21.03
C GLY A 1021 22.85 -17.10 -19.87
N SER A 1022 21.77 -17.88 -19.74
CA SER A 1022 21.63 -18.95 -18.76
C SER A 1022 22.48 -20.18 -19.11
N THR A 1023 23.03 -20.82 -18.07
CA THR A 1023 23.76 -22.10 -18.17
C THR A 1023 22.80 -23.22 -17.79
N LEU A 1024 22.24 -23.90 -18.81
CA LEU A 1024 21.17 -24.90 -18.69
C LEU A 1024 21.51 -26.16 -19.51
N THR A 1025 22.73 -26.65 -19.34
CA THR A 1025 23.42 -27.59 -20.25
C THR A 1025 22.83 -29.00 -20.31
N ASN A 1026 21.86 -29.33 -19.44
CA ASN A 1026 21.20 -30.63 -19.42
C ASN A 1026 19.73 -30.64 -19.88
N VAL A 1027 19.11 -29.48 -20.12
CA VAL A 1027 17.66 -29.32 -20.40
C VAL A 1027 17.21 -30.02 -21.68
N THR A 1028 16.46 -31.11 -21.52
CA THR A 1028 15.81 -31.86 -22.62
C THR A 1028 14.39 -31.37 -22.89
N THR A 1029 13.78 -30.61 -21.99
CA THR A 1029 12.39 -30.14 -22.12
C THR A 1029 12.26 -28.68 -21.71
N LEU A 1030 11.79 -27.82 -22.62
CA LEU A 1030 11.19 -26.53 -22.30
C LEU A 1030 9.70 -26.62 -22.60
N ASN A 1031 8.84 -26.26 -21.63
CA ASN A 1031 7.41 -26.13 -21.87
C ASN A 1031 6.87 -24.79 -21.37
N ALA A 1032 6.71 -23.83 -22.29
CA ALA A 1032 6.07 -22.54 -22.06
C ALA A 1032 4.58 -22.52 -22.44
N SER A 1033 3.92 -23.67 -22.63
CA SER A 1033 2.51 -23.71 -23.03
C SER A 1033 1.50 -23.14 -22.01
N GLY A 1034 1.99 -22.68 -20.85
CA GLY A 1034 1.21 -21.95 -19.86
C GLY A 1034 1.34 -20.42 -19.95
N GLU A 1035 2.16 -19.88 -20.86
CA GLU A 1035 2.32 -18.44 -21.04
C GLU A 1035 1.24 -17.84 -21.94
N THR A 1036 0.51 -16.88 -21.39
CA THR A 1036 -0.65 -16.23 -22.03
C THR A 1036 -0.39 -14.81 -22.52
N GLY A 1037 0.80 -14.27 -22.26
CA GLY A 1037 1.25 -13.00 -22.84
C GLY A 1037 1.32 -13.06 -24.36
N THR A 1038 1.12 -11.94 -25.05
CA THR A 1038 1.08 -11.89 -26.53
C THR A 1038 2.11 -10.91 -27.12
N GLY A 1039 2.58 -11.19 -28.33
CA GLY A 1039 3.63 -10.40 -28.99
C GLY A 1039 5.01 -10.57 -28.34
N ALA A 1040 6.00 -9.78 -28.76
CA ALA A 1040 7.39 -9.84 -28.28
C ALA A 1040 7.57 -9.65 -26.75
N ALA A 1041 6.59 -9.07 -26.04
CA ALA A 1041 6.58 -8.97 -24.58
C ALA A 1041 5.93 -10.17 -23.86
N GLY A 1042 5.27 -11.06 -24.60
CA GLY A 1042 4.76 -12.34 -24.12
C GLY A 1042 5.59 -13.55 -24.55
N GLY A 1043 6.52 -13.38 -25.48
CA GLY A 1043 7.29 -14.47 -26.07
C GLY A 1043 8.38 -15.03 -25.15
N VAL A 1044 8.60 -16.34 -25.20
CA VAL A 1044 9.74 -16.98 -24.52
C VAL A 1044 10.94 -17.07 -25.47
N THR A 1045 12.10 -16.63 -25.00
CA THR A 1045 13.37 -16.74 -25.73
C THR A 1045 14.26 -17.78 -25.06
N PHE A 1046 14.54 -18.86 -25.78
CA PHE A 1046 15.37 -19.97 -25.32
C PHE A 1046 16.22 -20.54 -26.47
N ALA A 1047 17.53 -20.32 -26.38
CA ALA A 1047 18.51 -21.03 -27.18
C ALA A 1047 19.10 -22.18 -26.34
N THR A 1048 19.15 -23.38 -26.88
CA THR A 1048 19.70 -24.55 -26.18
C THR A 1048 21.18 -24.34 -25.85
N SER A 1049 21.52 -24.47 -24.57
CA SER A 1049 22.91 -24.68 -24.12
C SER A 1049 23.28 -26.16 -23.99
N VAL A 1050 22.33 -27.08 -24.27
CA VAL A 1050 22.63 -28.52 -24.32
C VAL A 1050 23.40 -28.89 -25.57
N THR A 1051 24.34 -29.82 -25.46
CA THR A 1051 25.03 -30.41 -26.61
C THR A 1051 24.61 -31.85 -26.79
N ASN A 1052 24.21 -32.20 -28.01
CA ASN A 1052 24.03 -33.58 -28.48
C ASN A 1052 23.08 -34.45 -27.62
N LYS A 1053 21.98 -33.84 -27.17
CA LYS A 1053 20.76 -34.50 -26.67
C LYS A 1053 19.59 -34.20 -27.60
N SER A 1054 18.59 -35.09 -27.64
CA SER A 1054 17.28 -34.74 -28.24
C SER A 1054 16.50 -33.84 -27.30
N VAL A 1055 15.71 -32.90 -27.84
CA VAL A 1055 14.99 -31.89 -27.05
C VAL A 1055 13.52 -31.76 -27.46
N SER A 1056 12.67 -31.33 -26.54
CA SER A 1056 11.31 -30.85 -26.79
C SER A 1056 11.19 -29.40 -26.32
N LEU A 1057 10.87 -28.48 -27.23
CA LEU A 1057 10.74 -27.05 -26.95
C LEU A 1057 9.34 -26.55 -27.35
N THR A 1058 8.54 -26.12 -26.39
CA THR A 1058 7.19 -25.57 -26.63
C THR A 1058 7.12 -24.12 -26.17
N GLY A 1059 6.65 -23.22 -27.04
CA GLY A 1059 6.44 -21.80 -26.78
C GLY A 1059 5.11 -21.47 -26.10
N GLY A 1060 4.88 -20.17 -25.87
CA GLY A 1060 3.65 -19.60 -25.32
C GLY A 1060 2.76 -18.95 -26.38
N ALA A 1061 1.95 -17.97 -25.99
CA ALA A 1061 1.09 -17.20 -26.90
C ALA A 1061 1.71 -15.90 -27.48
N GLY A 1062 2.97 -15.60 -27.13
CA GLY A 1062 3.72 -14.43 -27.61
C GLY A 1062 4.79 -14.77 -28.63
N ASP A 1063 5.48 -13.77 -29.20
CA ASP A 1063 6.43 -14.00 -30.29
C ASP A 1063 7.70 -14.71 -29.74
N ASN A 1064 7.75 -16.05 -29.79
CA ASN A 1064 8.79 -16.86 -29.19
C ASN A 1064 10.06 -16.93 -30.06
N VAL A 1065 11.21 -17.20 -29.44
CA VAL A 1065 12.48 -17.47 -30.12
C VAL A 1065 13.06 -18.77 -29.57
N LEU A 1066 12.91 -19.86 -30.33
CA LEU A 1066 13.23 -21.23 -29.91
C LEU A 1066 14.31 -21.81 -30.83
N SER A 1067 15.51 -22.05 -30.29
CA SER A 1067 16.65 -22.53 -31.08
C SER A 1067 17.28 -23.77 -30.48
N ALA A 1068 17.40 -24.82 -31.29
CA ALA A 1068 18.07 -26.08 -31.00
C ALA A 1068 19.46 -26.20 -31.67
N ALA A 1069 20.00 -25.09 -32.20
CA ALA A 1069 21.19 -25.07 -33.07
C ALA A 1069 22.51 -25.58 -32.45
N SER A 1070 22.56 -25.81 -31.13
CA SER A 1070 23.70 -26.42 -30.44
C SER A 1070 23.76 -27.95 -30.57
N ILE A 1071 22.71 -28.58 -31.08
CA ILE A 1071 22.66 -30.03 -31.33
C ILE A 1071 23.38 -30.33 -32.65
N THR A 1072 24.59 -30.88 -32.55
CA THR A 1072 25.48 -31.17 -33.70
C THR A 1072 25.63 -32.67 -34.00
N ASP A 1073 25.09 -33.54 -33.14
CA ASP A 1073 24.96 -34.98 -33.40
C ASP A 1073 23.67 -35.26 -34.19
N VAL A 1074 23.83 -35.64 -35.45
CA VAL A 1074 22.74 -35.95 -36.40
C VAL A 1074 21.82 -37.10 -35.97
N THR A 1075 22.18 -37.85 -34.92
CA THR A 1075 21.33 -38.89 -34.31
C THR A 1075 20.43 -38.37 -33.19
N LYS A 1076 20.43 -37.06 -32.95
CA LYS A 1076 19.62 -36.35 -31.96
C LYS A 1076 18.69 -35.40 -32.68
N VAL A 1077 17.49 -35.23 -32.15
CA VAL A 1077 16.42 -34.48 -32.82
C VAL A 1077 15.75 -33.48 -31.89
N ALA A 1078 15.37 -32.33 -32.42
CA ALA A 1078 14.49 -31.39 -31.76
C ALA A 1078 13.04 -31.59 -32.20
N THR A 1079 12.12 -31.55 -31.23
CA THR A 1079 10.71 -31.28 -31.47
C THR A 1079 10.44 -29.85 -31.00
N ILE A 1080 10.11 -28.94 -31.90
CA ILE A 1080 9.88 -27.53 -31.60
C ILE A 1080 8.47 -27.13 -32.00
N THR A 1081 7.74 -26.44 -31.12
CA THR A 1081 6.41 -25.90 -31.38
C THR A 1081 6.32 -24.47 -30.84
N GLY A 1082 6.16 -23.49 -31.72
CA GLY A 1082 5.97 -22.08 -31.33
C GLY A 1082 4.64 -21.85 -30.60
N ALA A 1083 3.58 -22.48 -31.12
CA ALA A 1083 2.19 -22.50 -30.65
C ALA A 1083 1.39 -21.23 -30.99
N GLY A 1084 1.84 -20.04 -30.62
CA GLY A 1084 1.16 -18.80 -30.97
C GLY A 1084 2.03 -17.58 -30.78
N GLY A 1085 1.82 -16.56 -31.62
CA GLY A 1085 2.76 -15.46 -31.80
C GLY A 1085 3.31 -15.48 -33.22
N ASN A 1086 4.41 -14.76 -33.46
CA ASN A 1086 5.16 -14.76 -34.71
C ASN A 1086 6.54 -15.38 -34.42
N ASP A 1087 6.60 -16.71 -34.42
CA ASP A 1087 7.71 -17.45 -33.78
C ASP A 1087 8.95 -17.56 -34.66
N THR A 1088 10.13 -17.49 -34.05
CA THR A 1088 11.42 -17.76 -34.71
C THR A 1088 11.97 -19.09 -34.24
N ILE A 1089 12.07 -20.07 -35.16
CA ILE A 1089 12.38 -21.47 -34.86
C ILE A 1089 13.66 -21.88 -35.60
N THR A 1090 14.60 -22.52 -34.90
CA THR A 1090 15.87 -23.04 -35.49
C THR A 1090 16.12 -24.49 -35.06
N GLY A 1091 16.29 -25.41 -36.02
CA GLY A 1091 16.62 -26.82 -35.76
C GLY A 1091 18.10 -27.06 -35.41
N GLY A 1092 18.41 -28.27 -34.95
CA GLY A 1092 19.76 -28.82 -34.83
C GLY A 1092 20.26 -29.41 -36.15
N LEU A 1093 21.20 -30.37 -36.09
CA LEU A 1093 21.65 -31.17 -37.26
C LEU A 1093 20.92 -32.51 -37.42
N GLY A 1094 19.77 -32.66 -36.78
CA GLY A 1094 18.98 -33.89 -36.73
C GLY A 1094 18.07 -34.10 -37.94
N ALA A 1095 17.03 -34.90 -37.74
CA ALA A 1095 15.83 -34.88 -38.56
C ALA A 1095 14.71 -34.35 -37.65
N ASP A 1096 14.59 -33.03 -37.58
CA ASP A 1096 13.79 -32.35 -36.57
C ASP A 1096 12.31 -32.27 -36.96
N THR A 1097 11.45 -32.04 -35.96
CA THR A 1097 10.01 -31.83 -36.16
C THR A 1097 9.65 -30.43 -35.66
N LEU A 1098 9.29 -29.56 -36.58
CA LEU A 1098 9.08 -28.13 -36.34
C LEU A 1098 7.62 -27.75 -36.61
N SER A 1099 7.03 -26.97 -35.72
CA SER A 1099 5.65 -26.45 -35.83
C SER A 1099 5.65 -24.97 -35.46
N GLY A 1100 5.08 -24.14 -36.32
CA GLY A 1100 4.85 -22.72 -36.01
C GLY A 1100 3.65 -22.57 -35.07
N GLY A 1101 2.51 -23.14 -35.46
CA GLY A 1101 1.22 -22.91 -34.81
C GLY A 1101 0.52 -21.68 -35.37
N GLY A 1102 0.38 -20.63 -34.56
CA GLY A 1102 -0.29 -19.38 -34.93
C GLY A 1102 0.57 -18.41 -35.77
N GLY A 1103 -0.03 -17.27 -36.10
CA GLY A 1103 0.67 -16.07 -36.60
C GLY A 1103 1.49 -16.19 -37.90
N LYS A 1104 2.78 -15.80 -37.82
CA LYS A 1104 3.69 -15.60 -38.98
C LYS A 1104 5.10 -16.06 -38.60
N ASN A 1105 5.47 -17.27 -38.93
CA ASN A 1105 6.65 -17.91 -38.33
C ASN A 1105 7.88 -17.83 -39.25
N VAL A 1106 9.06 -17.85 -38.65
CA VAL A 1106 10.36 -17.78 -39.32
C VAL A 1106 11.15 -19.02 -38.96
N PHE A 1107 11.32 -19.92 -39.92
CA PHE A 1107 12.10 -21.15 -39.77
C PHE A 1107 13.51 -20.90 -40.31
N VAL A 1108 14.50 -20.86 -39.42
CA VAL A 1108 15.85 -20.36 -39.70
C VAL A 1108 16.84 -21.49 -39.95
N TYR A 1109 17.58 -21.36 -41.04
CA TYR A 1109 18.64 -22.28 -41.44
C TYR A 1109 19.95 -21.50 -41.66
N ASN A 1110 20.98 -21.90 -40.91
CA ASN A 1110 22.31 -21.30 -40.82
C ASN A 1110 23.45 -22.29 -41.20
N ASN A 1111 23.15 -23.58 -41.41
CA ASN A 1111 24.13 -24.61 -41.79
C ASN A 1111 23.47 -25.67 -42.69
N VAL A 1112 24.14 -26.05 -43.79
CA VAL A 1112 23.67 -27.06 -44.77
C VAL A 1112 23.40 -28.42 -44.13
N GLN A 1113 24.04 -28.70 -43.00
CA GLN A 1113 23.86 -29.95 -42.26
C GLN A 1113 22.59 -29.99 -41.40
N GLN A 1114 21.85 -28.88 -41.24
CA GLN A 1114 20.62 -28.88 -40.45
C GLN A 1114 19.54 -29.76 -41.06
N SER A 1115 19.30 -29.63 -42.37
CA SER A 1115 18.24 -30.36 -43.06
C SER A 1115 18.75 -30.93 -44.39
N THR A 1116 19.04 -32.23 -44.38
CA THR A 1116 19.70 -32.97 -45.45
C THR A 1116 18.80 -34.07 -46.01
N ILE A 1117 19.15 -34.67 -47.16
CA ILE A 1117 18.40 -35.81 -47.70
C ILE A 1117 18.48 -37.10 -46.86
N ALA A 1118 19.40 -37.16 -45.86
CA ALA A 1118 19.54 -38.28 -44.93
C ALA A 1118 18.87 -38.01 -43.58
N HIS A 1119 18.87 -36.75 -43.14
CA HIS A 1119 18.21 -36.26 -41.94
C HIS A 1119 17.41 -35.01 -42.35
N THR A 1120 16.15 -35.23 -42.76
CA THR A 1120 15.27 -34.21 -43.35
C THR A 1120 14.34 -33.67 -42.28
N ASP A 1121 14.38 -32.37 -42.03
CA ASP A 1121 13.45 -31.72 -41.11
C ASP A 1121 12.03 -31.73 -41.66
N THR A 1122 11.08 -31.88 -40.76
CA THR A 1122 9.65 -31.85 -41.06
C THR A 1122 9.01 -30.62 -40.43
N ILE A 1123 8.53 -29.69 -41.27
CA ILE A 1123 7.65 -28.61 -40.81
C ILE A 1123 6.20 -29.10 -40.95
N THR A 1124 5.46 -29.12 -39.85
CA THR A 1124 4.14 -29.80 -39.78
C THR A 1124 2.96 -28.97 -40.27
N ASP A 1125 3.13 -27.65 -40.39
CA ASP A 1125 2.02 -26.69 -40.50
C ASP A 1125 2.33 -25.46 -41.39
N PHE A 1126 3.40 -25.47 -42.18
CA PHE A 1126 3.93 -24.30 -42.91
C PHE A 1126 2.90 -23.60 -43.83
N GLN A 1127 2.47 -22.40 -43.44
CA GLN A 1127 1.55 -21.53 -44.19
C GLN A 1127 2.31 -20.50 -45.03
N ALA A 1128 2.92 -20.95 -46.13
CA ALA A 1128 3.80 -20.15 -47.00
C ALA A 1128 3.35 -18.70 -47.26
N ASN A 1129 4.16 -17.72 -46.81
CA ASN A 1129 3.92 -16.30 -47.05
C ASN A 1129 3.86 -15.94 -48.55
N THR A 1130 3.00 -14.98 -48.88
CA THR A 1130 2.78 -14.48 -50.25
C THR A 1130 3.03 -12.98 -50.40
N PHE A 1131 3.27 -12.26 -49.30
CA PHE A 1131 3.55 -10.82 -49.32
C PHE A 1131 5.06 -10.52 -49.40
N GLY A 1132 5.46 -9.55 -50.23
CA GLY A 1132 6.85 -9.05 -50.28
C GLY A 1132 7.62 -9.33 -51.57
N ASN A 1133 7.01 -10.03 -52.54
CA ASN A 1133 7.57 -10.15 -53.89
C ASN A 1133 7.78 -8.74 -54.51
N GLY A 1134 8.99 -8.48 -55.03
CA GLY A 1134 9.55 -7.12 -55.16
C GLY A 1134 8.74 -6.11 -55.98
N THR A 1135 9.00 -4.82 -55.74
CA THR A 1135 8.15 -3.64 -56.04
C THR A 1135 7.69 -3.40 -57.50
N ASN A 1136 8.13 -4.22 -58.46
CA ASN A 1136 7.69 -4.20 -59.86
C ASN A 1136 7.59 -5.62 -60.49
N GLY A 1137 7.43 -6.68 -59.68
CA GLY A 1137 7.30 -8.05 -60.17
C GLY A 1137 8.58 -8.67 -60.74
N ALA A 1138 9.75 -8.20 -60.30
CA ALA A 1138 11.03 -8.82 -60.63
C ALA A 1138 11.17 -10.16 -59.90
N ALA A 1139 11.60 -11.21 -60.61
CA ALA A 1139 11.83 -12.51 -60.00
C ALA A 1139 13.12 -12.47 -59.14
N GLY A 1140 12.93 -12.51 -57.81
CA GLY A 1140 13.99 -12.87 -56.86
C GLY A 1140 14.54 -11.71 -56.04
N THR A 1141 13.85 -11.36 -54.95
CA THR A 1141 14.37 -10.52 -53.85
C THR A 1141 13.99 -11.08 -52.48
N GLY A 1142 13.54 -12.34 -52.43
CA GLY A 1142 12.99 -12.99 -51.23
C GLY A 1142 11.83 -12.23 -50.57
N ALA A 1143 11.67 -12.46 -49.27
CA ALA A 1143 10.83 -11.67 -48.37
C ALA A 1143 11.66 -10.95 -47.29
N THR A 1144 11.21 -9.77 -46.89
CA THR A 1144 11.81 -9.00 -45.79
C THR A 1144 11.24 -9.46 -44.44
N ILE A 1145 12.04 -10.20 -43.67
CA ILE A 1145 11.75 -10.58 -42.28
C ILE A 1145 11.44 -9.33 -41.44
N GLY A 1146 10.49 -9.44 -40.51
CA GLY A 1146 10.07 -8.32 -39.64
C GLY A 1146 9.10 -7.33 -40.29
N SER A 1147 8.68 -7.53 -41.54
CA SER A 1147 7.62 -6.71 -42.14
C SER A 1147 6.27 -7.02 -41.50
N THR A 1148 5.59 -6.01 -40.96
CA THR A 1148 4.22 -6.12 -40.41
C THR A 1148 3.18 -6.59 -41.43
N SER A 1149 3.52 -6.55 -42.72
CA SER A 1149 2.66 -6.94 -43.84
C SER A 1149 2.80 -8.41 -44.27
N LEU A 1150 3.71 -9.19 -43.65
CA LEU A 1150 3.79 -10.64 -43.89
C LEU A 1150 2.43 -11.31 -43.60
N ASN A 1151 2.03 -12.27 -44.43
CA ASN A 1151 0.71 -12.92 -44.37
C ASN A 1151 0.78 -14.45 -44.23
N GLY A 1152 1.93 -14.98 -43.85
CA GLY A 1152 2.21 -16.38 -43.57
C GLY A 1152 3.66 -16.57 -43.11
N ASP A 1153 4.12 -17.82 -43.17
CA ASP A 1153 5.44 -18.26 -42.70
C ASP A 1153 6.54 -18.04 -43.75
N VAL A 1154 7.79 -17.91 -43.29
CA VAL A 1154 8.99 -17.70 -44.10
C VAL A 1154 10.11 -18.68 -43.71
N LEU A 1155 10.78 -19.24 -44.71
CA LEU A 1155 12.03 -19.98 -44.57
C LEU A 1155 13.19 -18.99 -44.69
N ASP A 1156 14.03 -18.87 -43.67
CA ASP A 1156 15.16 -17.95 -43.67
C ASP A 1156 16.48 -18.68 -43.93
N PHE A 1157 17.03 -18.48 -45.12
CA PHE A 1157 18.31 -19.03 -45.55
C PHE A 1157 19.46 -18.02 -45.48
N ARG A 1158 19.28 -16.84 -44.86
CA ARG A 1158 20.31 -15.78 -44.86
C ARG A 1158 21.64 -16.17 -44.21
N GLY A 1159 21.62 -17.08 -43.23
CA GLY A 1159 22.84 -17.66 -42.65
C GLY A 1159 23.46 -18.81 -43.48
N LEU A 1160 22.73 -19.32 -44.48
CA LEU A 1160 23.07 -20.50 -45.26
C LEU A 1160 23.67 -20.18 -46.64
N LEU A 1161 23.37 -19.00 -47.19
CA LEU A 1161 23.71 -18.57 -48.55
C LEU A 1161 25.19 -18.19 -48.71
N ALA A 1162 25.75 -18.48 -49.89
CA ALA A 1162 27.10 -18.05 -50.24
C ALA A 1162 27.18 -16.51 -50.41
N ALA A 1163 28.32 -15.93 -50.01
CA ALA A 1163 28.54 -14.48 -50.04
C ALA A 1163 28.42 -13.90 -51.46
N GLY A 1164 27.30 -13.21 -51.72
CA GLY A 1164 26.96 -12.63 -53.03
C GLY A 1164 25.59 -13.07 -53.56
N VAL A 1165 25.00 -14.14 -53.01
CA VAL A 1165 23.64 -14.58 -53.36
C VAL A 1165 22.62 -13.68 -52.67
N THR A 1166 21.84 -12.95 -53.47
CA THR A 1166 20.87 -11.92 -53.04
C THR A 1166 19.48 -12.12 -53.65
N LYS A 1167 19.29 -13.23 -54.37
CA LYS A 1167 18.04 -13.60 -55.04
C LYS A 1167 17.71 -15.07 -54.81
N VAL A 1168 16.45 -15.41 -55.08
CA VAL A 1168 15.93 -16.78 -55.08
C VAL A 1168 15.00 -16.96 -56.28
N THR A 1169 14.98 -18.15 -56.87
CA THR A 1169 13.94 -18.55 -57.84
C THR A 1169 13.26 -19.85 -57.37
N THR A 1170 11.97 -19.76 -57.04
CA THR A 1170 11.15 -20.92 -56.67
C THR A 1170 10.47 -21.59 -57.86
N PHE A 1171 10.45 -22.92 -57.89
CA PHE A 1171 9.67 -23.75 -58.81
C PHE A 1171 8.76 -24.74 -58.07
N VAL A 1172 7.61 -25.09 -58.65
CA VAL A 1172 6.68 -26.10 -58.12
C VAL A 1172 6.63 -27.28 -59.09
N ALA A 1173 7.42 -28.30 -58.76
CA ALA A 1173 7.60 -29.54 -59.50
C ALA A 1173 6.42 -30.51 -59.32
N ASN A 1174 6.28 -31.48 -60.24
CA ASN A 1174 5.29 -32.56 -60.10
C ASN A 1174 5.84 -33.80 -59.37
N ASN A 1175 7.17 -33.89 -59.25
CA ASN A 1175 7.92 -35.00 -58.66
C ASN A 1175 9.38 -34.55 -58.40
N ALA A 1176 10.13 -35.30 -57.58
CA ALA A 1176 11.53 -34.99 -57.25
C ALA A 1176 12.53 -34.96 -58.43
N ALA A 1177 12.23 -35.57 -59.59
CA ALA A 1177 13.09 -35.50 -60.77
C ALA A 1177 12.88 -34.21 -61.59
N ASP A 1178 11.62 -33.73 -61.69
CA ASP A 1178 11.32 -32.37 -62.19
C ASP A 1178 12.05 -31.32 -61.32
N ALA A 1179 12.07 -31.51 -60.00
CA ALA A 1179 12.73 -30.61 -59.04
C ALA A 1179 14.25 -30.56 -59.24
N GLN A 1180 14.93 -31.72 -59.26
CA GLN A 1180 16.37 -31.81 -59.56
C GLN A 1180 16.72 -31.20 -60.93
N THR A 1181 15.88 -31.43 -61.94
CA THR A 1181 16.06 -30.85 -63.28
C THR A 1181 15.97 -29.32 -63.25
N PHE A 1182 15.10 -28.74 -62.42
CA PHE A 1182 15.05 -27.28 -62.24
C PHE A 1182 16.33 -26.74 -61.59
N ILE A 1183 16.80 -27.35 -60.49
CA ILE A 1183 18.03 -26.91 -59.80
C ILE A 1183 19.24 -26.92 -60.75
N GLN A 1184 19.47 -28.04 -61.44
CA GLN A 1184 20.58 -28.18 -62.39
C GLN A 1184 20.52 -27.20 -63.57
N ASN A 1185 19.32 -26.77 -63.99
CA ASN A 1185 19.15 -25.76 -65.03
C ASN A 1185 19.35 -24.33 -64.49
N THR A 1186 18.93 -24.05 -63.26
CA THR A 1186 19.18 -22.77 -62.57
C THR A 1186 20.67 -22.50 -62.45
N PHE A 1187 21.47 -23.50 -62.08
CA PHE A 1187 22.93 -23.40 -62.11
C PHE A 1187 23.51 -23.15 -63.52
N GLN A 1188 23.08 -23.93 -64.53
CA GLN A 1188 23.65 -23.85 -65.87
C GLN A 1188 23.27 -22.59 -66.66
N SER A 1189 22.26 -21.82 -66.23
CA SER A 1189 21.70 -20.71 -67.02
C SER A 1189 21.21 -19.49 -66.24
N GLY A 1190 21.22 -19.54 -64.90
CA GLY A 1190 20.83 -18.43 -64.04
C GLY A 1190 21.99 -17.45 -63.76
N PRO A 1191 21.69 -16.32 -63.09
CA PRO A 1191 22.72 -15.45 -62.52
C PRO A 1191 23.32 -16.08 -61.26
N ALA A 1192 24.65 -16.01 -61.11
CA ALA A 1192 25.37 -16.53 -59.94
C ALA A 1192 25.09 -15.80 -58.60
N ASP A 1193 24.15 -14.86 -58.58
CA ASP A 1193 23.64 -14.20 -57.37
C ASP A 1193 22.25 -14.74 -56.94
N THR A 1194 21.81 -15.88 -57.50
CA THR A 1194 20.46 -16.42 -57.37
C THR A 1194 20.44 -17.89 -56.89
N ALA A 1195 19.87 -18.14 -55.71
CA ALA A 1195 19.63 -19.48 -55.17
C ALA A 1195 18.48 -20.22 -55.91
N GLY A 1196 18.58 -21.55 -55.98
CA GLY A 1196 17.57 -22.42 -56.57
C GLY A 1196 16.70 -23.10 -55.51
N VAL A 1197 15.37 -22.99 -55.63
CA VAL A 1197 14.42 -23.63 -54.70
C VAL A 1197 13.34 -24.37 -55.48
N ALA A 1198 13.09 -25.65 -55.20
CA ALA A 1198 12.10 -26.47 -55.88
C ALA A 1198 11.23 -27.30 -54.92
N LEU A 1199 9.91 -27.05 -54.92
CA LEU A 1199 8.93 -27.84 -54.17
C LEU A 1199 8.41 -29.00 -55.03
N ASP A 1200 8.63 -30.24 -54.60
CA ASP A 1200 7.89 -31.39 -55.12
C ASP A 1200 6.52 -31.49 -54.44
N LYS A 1201 5.48 -31.01 -55.12
CA LYS A 1201 4.10 -31.02 -54.60
C LYS A 1201 3.49 -32.41 -54.42
N SER A 1202 4.16 -33.48 -54.88
CA SER A 1202 3.70 -34.87 -54.70
C SER A 1202 4.20 -35.49 -53.39
N THR A 1203 5.27 -34.95 -52.82
CA THR A 1203 5.87 -35.40 -51.55
C THR A 1203 5.85 -34.33 -50.46
N GLY A 1204 5.74 -33.04 -50.80
CA GLY A 1204 5.93 -31.92 -49.87
C GLY A 1204 7.39 -31.51 -49.70
N ASN A 1205 8.34 -32.20 -50.35
CA ASN A 1205 9.76 -31.94 -50.17
C ASN A 1205 10.20 -30.69 -50.94
N LEU A 1206 10.81 -29.74 -50.21
CA LEU A 1206 11.49 -28.57 -50.74
C LEU A 1206 12.99 -28.89 -50.90
N TYR A 1207 13.50 -28.83 -52.12
CA TYR A 1207 14.90 -29.02 -52.47
C TYR A 1207 15.56 -27.65 -52.68
N VAL A 1208 16.73 -27.42 -52.08
CA VAL A 1208 17.41 -26.12 -52.07
C VAL A 1208 18.88 -26.24 -52.51
N ASP A 1209 19.28 -25.35 -53.41
CA ASP A 1209 20.65 -25.04 -53.82
C ASP A 1209 20.96 -23.61 -53.34
N VAL A 1210 21.85 -23.49 -52.35
CA VAL A 1210 22.23 -22.20 -51.71
C VAL A 1210 23.56 -21.65 -52.19
N ASN A 1211 24.37 -22.49 -52.85
CA ASN A 1211 25.73 -22.16 -53.25
C ASN A 1211 25.88 -21.88 -54.77
N HIS A 1212 24.86 -22.27 -55.56
CA HIS A 1212 24.79 -22.18 -57.01
C HIS A 1212 25.84 -23.05 -57.72
N ASP A 1213 25.91 -24.34 -57.36
CA ASP A 1213 26.66 -25.38 -58.09
C ASP A 1213 25.78 -26.45 -58.78
N GLY A 1214 24.46 -26.37 -58.63
CA GLY A 1214 23.50 -27.28 -59.25
C GLY A 1214 23.32 -28.62 -58.53
N ASN A 1215 23.96 -28.80 -57.37
CA ASN A 1215 23.63 -29.87 -56.44
C ASN A 1215 22.48 -29.44 -55.51
N ILE A 1216 22.01 -30.36 -54.67
CA ILE A 1216 21.04 -30.05 -53.61
C ILE A 1216 21.81 -30.02 -52.30
N ASP A 1217 21.92 -28.83 -51.70
CA ASP A 1217 22.54 -28.63 -50.39
C ASP A 1217 21.61 -29.11 -49.26
N SER A 1218 20.31 -28.79 -49.37
CA SER A 1218 19.33 -29.00 -48.31
C SER A 1218 17.99 -29.54 -48.83
N VAL A 1219 17.32 -30.35 -48.00
CA VAL A 1219 15.99 -30.91 -48.25
C VAL A 1219 15.15 -30.77 -46.99
N ILE A 1220 14.00 -30.11 -47.09
CA ILE A 1220 13.05 -29.87 -45.99
C ILE A 1220 11.68 -30.43 -46.39
N HIS A 1221 10.99 -31.14 -45.51
CA HIS A 1221 9.63 -31.64 -45.75
C HIS A 1221 8.58 -30.64 -45.24
N LEU A 1222 7.74 -30.12 -46.14
CA LEU A 1222 6.67 -29.18 -45.84
C LEU A 1222 5.30 -29.87 -45.88
N THR A 1223 4.75 -30.18 -44.71
CA THR A 1223 3.54 -31.01 -44.57
C THR A 1223 2.32 -30.32 -45.20
N GLY A 1224 1.71 -30.97 -46.21
CA GLY A 1224 0.50 -30.46 -46.88
C GLY A 1224 0.71 -29.31 -47.87
N VAL A 1225 1.94 -28.80 -48.04
CA VAL A 1225 2.24 -27.65 -48.91
C VAL A 1225 2.33 -28.09 -50.37
N THR A 1226 1.46 -27.54 -51.22
CA THR A 1226 1.39 -27.87 -52.65
C THR A 1226 1.84 -26.73 -53.59
N THR A 1227 2.08 -25.53 -53.04
CA THR A 1227 2.54 -24.35 -53.77
C THR A 1227 3.44 -23.48 -52.88
N ILE A 1228 4.50 -22.92 -53.45
CA ILE A 1228 5.37 -21.94 -52.79
C ILE A 1228 5.73 -20.82 -53.77
N THR A 1229 6.17 -19.66 -53.27
CA THR A 1229 6.67 -18.54 -54.07
C THR A 1229 7.92 -17.94 -53.44
N ASN A 1230 8.65 -17.11 -54.18
CA ASN A 1230 9.79 -16.33 -53.66
C ASN A 1230 9.47 -15.53 -52.37
N ALA A 1231 8.19 -15.18 -52.10
CA ALA A 1231 7.81 -14.48 -50.88
C ALA A 1231 7.80 -15.38 -49.63
N ALA A 1232 7.88 -16.71 -49.76
CA ALA A 1232 8.01 -17.61 -48.61
C ALA A 1232 9.48 -17.86 -48.20
N ILE A 1233 10.45 -17.22 -48.87
CA ILE A 1233 11.88 -17.44 -48.68
C ILE A 1233 12.59 -16.11 -48.40
N ALA A 1234 13.35 -16.00 -47.31
CA ALA A 1234 14.23 -14.85 -47.06
C ALA A 1234 15.67 -15.13 -47.55
N VAL A 1235 16.25 -14.11 -48.19
CA VAL A 1235 17.63 -14.06 -48.70
C VAL A 1235 18.26 -12.72 -48.34
N ALA A 1236 19.56 -12.53 -48.60
CA ALA A 1236 20.34 -11.36 -48.19
C ALA A 1236 20.07 -10.10 -49.05
#